data_AF-A0A2G9NSH1-F1
#
_entry.id   AF-A0A2G9NSH1-F1
#
_cell.length_a   1.000
_cell.length_b   1.000
_cell.length_c   1.000
_cell.angle_alpha   90.00
_cell.angle_beta   90.00
_cell.angle_gamma   90.00
#
_symmetry.space_group_name_H-M   'P 1'
#
loop_
_entity.id
_entity.type
_entity.pdbx_description
1 polymer ?
#
loop_
_entity_poly.entity_id
_entity_poly.type
_entity_poly.pdbx_seq_one_letter_code
_entity_poly.pdbx_strand_id
1 'polypeptide(L)'
;MVLFKKSLAFLVGIFVFYVSFNLVSGYNCVDSDNKDYNSQGFVSYLDNSEYFVDYCKSSEVVNEYYCKNGVAFIDSQICQNGCFAGKCLDEQNAYLSDERHFNACFDSDLGVNYDSRGIISSAGVISKMDYCLNSDYLNEYSCSLGIVINSEYKFCQYGCLEGICNPEPEKVLECVDSDGGIEPNKNGSVIYQESLFQDSCYDELNLQEFFCSEDSISAKSLNCENGCFEGACLPGPINKCLDTDNGKDFFSKGILSFSGSDFEDVCLGSNRISEYYCDVGLPKKISSDCIFGCENGKCVESAPKIISSVDKDKLWGWYSFDEDSKIFKGFDSSKNLNFLSSNGSVEIVVDDGNPAVWFRGGYLEFPERIFSSYPLKDNLDKKEFSFSLWFKSDWEGVLLSQISSDLSNGLPPNVPYGGAVPAIYIDKEGKLRVSLFYDGVSFGQESNKYVSEDSVDDNQWHHILITYGNGTEIVYLDGSKKNVREFSQKGYSNNYKYLLGTGYANSWEGIPTYINWDKWFTYFGRMDKIAVYERVLSDKDAKNLYLEGRESVISSEKPKEDKPVPEPEVVPTSGNSGSGTLGSGGGRVTFSNSGSGVYSAKMYVINDTQLENGYIQSLRANDLVKFKIKNESIYLKVLSLSSNAVLFEINSTPSSFSLGVNESKLFEFNNDEFYDLKLEVKLINSNVAQVSLNSIHELKLGKLVIPKEVDVEKKEGIFSRFLNLLKDFFINPFDGSPRKV
;
A
#
# COMPACT_ATOMS: atom_id res chain seq x y z
N MET A 1 -37.24 7.59 -64.46
CA MET A 1 -35.76 7.72 -64.36
C MET A 1 -35.27 9.15 -64.09
N VAL A 2 -36.03 10.21 -64.42
CA VAL A 2 -35.69 11.61 -64.04
C VAL A 2 -36.11 11.96 -62.60
N LEU A 3 -37.12 11.28 -62.03
CA LEU A 3 -37.57 11.47 -60.65
C LEU A 3 -36.63 10.85 -59.58
N PHE A 4 -35.84 9.84 -59.93
CA PHE A 4 -34.87 9.23 -59.00
C PHE A 4 -33.56 10.04 -58.88
N LYS A 5 -33.19 10.80 -59.91
CA LYS A 5 -31.98 11.66 -59.87
C LYS A 5 -32.19 12.96 -59.09
N LYS A 6 -33.41 13.49 -59.00
CA LYS A 6 -33.69 14.70 -58.22
C LYS A 6 -33.75 14.45 -56.71
N SER A 7 -34.15 13.25 -56.28
CA SER A 7 -34.19 12.91 -54.85
C SER A 7 -32.79 12.63 -54.29
N LEU A 8 -31.88 12.03 -55.07
CA LEU A 8 -30.49 11.81 -54.66
C LEU A 8 -29.66 13.11 -54.64
N ALA A 9 -29.90 14.05 -55.55
CA ALA A 9 -29.23 15.35 -55.54
C ALA A 9 -29.69 16.26 -54.38
N PHE A 10 -30.95 16.13 -53.93
CA PHE A 10 -31.47 16.88 -52.77
C PHE A 10 -30.99 16.27 -51.44
N LEU A 11 -30.87 14.94 -51.36
CA LEU A 11 -30.28 14.24 -50.21
C LEU A 11 -28.77 14.44 -50.11
N VAL A 12 -28.02 14.43 -51.21
CA VAL A 12 -26.58 14.75 -51.21
C VAL A 12 -26.35 16.25 -51.00
N GLY A 13 -27.23 17.12 -51.51
CA GLY A 13 -27.17 18.57 -51.25
C GLY A 13 -27.40 18.92 -49.79
N ILE A 14 -28.37 18.27 -49.13
CA ILE A 14 -28.60 18.43 -47.68
C ILE A 14 -27.50 17.76 -46.87
N PHE A 15 -26.95 16.61 -47.28
CA PHE A 15 -25.82 15.99 -46.58
C PHE A 15 -24.53 16.80 -46.72
N VAL A 16 -24.27 17.44 -47.87
CA VAL A 16 -23.13 18.34 -48.06
C VAL A 16 -23.37 19.68 -47.37
N PHE A 17 -24.59 20.23 -47.31
CA PHE A 17 -24.86 21.43 -46.51
C PHE A 17 -24.85 21.16 -45.00
N TYR A 18 -25.25 19.97 -44.53
CA TYR A 18 -25.19 19.60 -43.10
C TYR A 18 -23.79 19.18 -42.65
N VAL A 19 -22.98 18.61 -43.56
CA VAL A 19 -21.57 18.24 -43.30
C VAL A 19 -20.61 19.42 -43.55
N SER A 20 -20.97 20.42 -44.36
CA SER A 20 -20.18 21.65 -44.55
C SER A 20 -20.61 22.84 -43.68
N PHE A 21 -21.55 22.66 -42.74
CA PHE A 21 -21.88 23.68 -41.73
C PHE A 21 -21.79 23.21 -40.27
N ASN A 22 -21.27 22.00 -40.02
CA ASN A 22 -20.92 21.55 -38.66
C ASN A 22 -19.53 20.89 -38.56
N LEU A 23 -18.64 21.19 -39.51
CA LEU A 23 -17.20 20.91 -39.41
C LEU A 23 -16.40 22.13 -39.87
N VAL A 24 -16.76 23.29 -39.31
CA VAL A 24 -15.76 24.31 -38.95
C VAL A 24 -15.97 24.54 -37.46
N SER A 25 -15.64 23.54 -36.65
CA SER A 25 -15.07 23.83 -35.34
C SER A 25 -13.81 24.62 -35.66
N GLY A 26 -13.92 25.94 -35.55
CA GLY A 26 -12.89 26.87 -35.97
C GLY A 26 -11.60 26.57 -35.21
N TYR A 27 -10.65 25.95 -35.92
CA TYR A 27 -9.24 26.15 -35.62
C TYR A 27 -8.97 27.62 -35.92
N ASN A 28 -9.26 28.47 -34.94
CA ASN A 28 -8.80 29.84 -34.89
C ASN A 28 -7.56 29.78 -34.00
N CYS A 29 -6.38 29.98 -34.57
CA CYS A 29 -5.21 30.25 -33.77
C CYS A 29 -5.19 31.69 -33.26
N VAL A 30 -4.45 31.90 -32.17
CA VAL A 30 -4.05 33.19 -31.63
C VAL A 30 -2.53 33.21 -31.59
N ASP A 31 -1.96 34.33 -32.00
CA ASP A 31 -0.52 34.59 -32.05
C ASP A 31 -0.19 35.63 -30.97
N SER A 32 0.78 35.30 -30.11
CA SER A 32 1.09 36.10 -28.92
C SER A 32 1.81 37.41 -29.23
N ASP A 33 2.57 37.50 -30.31
CA ASP A 33 3.41 38.67 -30.63
C ASP A 33 3.22 39.21 -32.06
N ASN A 34 2.37 38.57 -32.86
CA ASN A 34 1.99 38.98 -34.21
C ASN A 34 3.18 38.99 -35.20
N LYS A 35 3.95 37.89 -35.22
CA LYS A 35 5.07 37.67 -36.13
C LYS A 35 6.21 38.68 -35.92
N ASP A 36 6.79 38.71 -34.72
CA ASP A 36 7.94 39.55 -34.38
C ASP A 36 9.18 38.71 -34.04
N TYR A 37 10.07 38.58 -35.02
CA TYR A 37 11.33 37.83 -34.90
C TYR A 37 12.29 38.28 -33.78
N ASN A 38 12.09 39.45 -33.16
CA ASN A 38 12.93 39.96 -32.06
C ASN A 38 12.30 39.75 -30.69
N SER A 39 11.04 39.33 -30.66
CA SER A 39 10.34 38.87 -29.49
C SER A 39 10.30 37.34 -29.51
N GLN A 40 10.07 36.73 -28.36
CA GLN A 40 9.87 35.29 -28.28
C GLN A 40 8.38 35.07 -28.05
N GLY A 41 7.70 34.47 -29.01
CA GLY A 41 6.27 34.25 -29.02
C GLY A 41 5.85 32.81 -29.27
N PHE A 42 4.53 32.63 -29.36
CA PHE A 42 3.88 31.37 -29.63
C PHE A 42 2.53 31.56 -30.32
N VAL A 43 2.09 30.49 -30.98
CA VAL A 43 0.77 30.34 -31.58
C VAL A 43 0.03 29.19 -30.91
N SER A 44 -1.19 29.44 -30.44
CA SER A 44 -2.07 28.43 -29.85
C SER A 44 -3.43 28.40 -30.54
N TYR A 45 -4.06 27.23 -30.63
CA TYR A 45 -5.46 27.13 -31.03
C TYR A 45 -6.40 27.31 -29.83
N LEU A 46 -7.58 27.90 -30.05
CA LEU A 46 -8.55 28.21 -28.99
C LEU A 46 -9.05 27.00 -28.18
N ASP A 47 -8.90 25.79 -28.70
CA ASP A 47 -9.24 24.54 -28.00
C ASP A 47 -8.05 23.96 -27.21
N ASN A 48 -6.91 24.67 -27.17
CA ASN A 48 -5.66 24.25 -26.55
C ASN A 48 -5.16 22.88 -27.04
N SER A 49 -5.58 22.46 -28.25
CA SER A 49 -5.23 21.15 -28.80
C SER A 49 -3.79 21.09 -29.31
N GLU A 50 -3.27 22.21 -29.85
CA GLU A 50 -1.92 22.32 -30.41
C GLU A 50 -1.31 23.69 -30.11
N TYR A 51 0.00 23.71 -29.85
CA TYR A 51 0.81 24.90 -29.61
C TYR A 51 2.10 24.85 -30.43
N PHE A 52 2.51 26.01 -30.96
CA PHE A 52 3.77 26.19 -31.68
C PHE A 52 4.52 27.39 -31.10
N VAL A 53 5.82 27.27 -30.87
CA VAL A 53 6.62 28.30 -30.18
C VAL A 53 7.82 28.68 -31.04
N ASP A 54 8.17 29.95 -31.06
CA ASP A 54 9.32 30.45 -31.81
C ASP A 54 10.62 29.83 -31.30
N TYR A 55 11.53 29.52 -32.23
CA TYR A 55 12.76 28.83 -31.87
C TYR A 55 13.92 29.14 -32.80
N CYS A 56 15.12 29.03 -32.25
CA CYS A 56 16.34 29.17 -33.02
C CYS A 56 16.64 27.87 -33.76
N LYS A 57 16.47 27.89 -35.09
CA LYS A 57 16.86 26.75 -35.94
C LYS A 57 18.38 26.52 -35.94
N SER A 58 19.14 27.59 -35.76
CA SER A 58 20.59 27.59 -35.56
C SER A 58 20.99 28.82 -34.74
N SER A 59 22.27 28.95 -34.41
CA SER A 59 22.82 30.12 -33.71
C SER A 59 22.61 31.45 -34.45
N GLU A 60 22.18 31.45 -35.73
CA GLU A 60 21.97 32.66 -36.53
C GLU A 60 20.59 32.72 -37.22
N VAL A 61 19.71 31.74 -37.01
CA VAL A 61 18.41 31.67 -37.71
C VAL A 61 17.30 31.41 -36.72
N VAL A 62 16.33 32.32 -36.69
CA VAL A 62 15.07 32.15 -35.95
C VAL A 62 13.98 31.61 -36.87
N ASN A 63 13.18 30.69 -36.33
CA ASN A 63 11.93 30.23 -36.88
C ASN A 63 10.80 30.81 -36.05
N GLU A 64 9.96 31.60 -36.71
CA GLU A 64 8.84 32.34 -36.18
C GLU A 64 7.53 31.67 -36.56
N TYR A 65 6.75 31.23 -35.59
CA TYR A 65 5.39 30.79 -35.79
C TYR A 65 4.44 31.97 -35.66
N TYR A 66 3.50 32.08 -36.59
CA TYR A 66 2.51 33.16 -36.57
C TYR A 66 1.15 32.68 -37.07
N CYS A 67 0.09 33.31 -36.57
CA CYS A 67 -1.27 32.97 -36.95
C CYS A 67 -1.74 33.81 -38.14
N LYS A 68 -2.23 33.15 -39.20
CA LYS A 68 -2.82 33.85 -40.35
C LYS A 68 -4.08 33.15 -40.84
N ASN A 69 -5.18 33.89 -40.91
CA ASN A 69 -6.49 33.37 -41.30
C ASN A 69 -6.94 32.15 -40.46
N GLY A 70 -6.61 32.16 -39.16
CA GLY A 70 -6.94 31.08 -38.23
C GLY A 70 -5.99 29.88 -38.27
N VAL A 71 -4.99 29.85 -39.14
CA VAL A 71 -4.05 28.71 -39.26
C VAL A 71 -2.62 29.14 -38.88
N ALA A 72 -1.90 28.28 -38.15
CA ALA A 72 -0.51 28.51 -37.78
C ALA A 72 0.43 28.31 -38.98
N PHE A 73 1.35 29.25 -39.19
CA PHE A 73 2.40 29.19 -40.21
C PHE A 73 3.76 29.39 -39.55
N ILE A 74 4.84 28.98 -40.24
CA ILE A 74 6.22 29.20 -39.81
C ILE A 74 6.98 29.99 -40.87
N ASP A 75 7.80 30.95 -40.45
CA ASP A 75 8.72 31.70 -41.31
C ASP A 75 10.11 31.77 -40.69
N SER A 76 11.17 31.84 -41.50
CA SER A 76 12.55 31.80 -41.03
C SER A 76 13.27 33.11 -41.35
N GLN A 77 13.97 33.67 -40.37
CA GLN A 77 14.75 34.91 -40.52
C GLN A 77 16.18 34.73 -40.04
N ILE A 78 17.15 35.31 -40.78
CA ILE A 78 18.55 35.36 -40.36
C ILE A 78 18.74 36.52 -39.40
N CYS A 79 19.25 36.23 -38.20
CA CYS A 79 19.52 37.17 -37.13
C CYS A 79 20.97 37.65 -37.22
N GLN A 80 21.17 38.96 -37.43
CA GLN A 80 22.48 39.54 -37.68
C GLN A 80 23.45 39.40 -36.49
N ASN A 81 22.94 39.40 -35.26
CA ASN A 81 23.73 39.27 -34.03
C ASN A 81 23.50 37.92 -33.33
N GLY A 82 23.05 36.92 -34.08
CA GLY A 82 22.73 35.60 -33.56
C GLY A 82 21.30 35.46 -33.04
N CYS A 83 20.90 34.22 -32.80
CA CYS A 83 19.61 33.81 -32.29
C CYS A 83 19.81 33.08 -30.96
N PHE A 84 18.98 33.41 -29.98
CA PHE A 84 18.94 32.69 -28.72
C PHE A 84 17.50 32.69 -28.19
N ALA A 85 17.03 31.54 -27.69
CA ALA A 85 15.69 31.40 -27.11
C ALA A 85 14.58 31.87 -28.07
N GLY A 86 14.60 31.43 -29.32
CA GLY A 86 13.52 31.73 -30.27
C GLY A 86 13.38 33.18 -30.71
N LYS A 87 14.39 34.03 -30.50
CA LYS A 87 14.40 35.41 -31.00
C LYS A 87 15.77 35.85 -31.50
N CYS A 88 15.76 36.84 -32.38
CA CYS A 88 16.97 37.53 -32.81
C CYS A 88 17.54 38.42 -31.69
N LEU A 89 18.86 38.39 -31.53
CA LEU A 89 19.57 39.18 -30.54
C LEU A 89 19.92 40.58 -31.07
N ASP A 90 20.02 41.54 -30.16
CA ASP A 90 20.62 42.84 -30.42
C ASP A 90 22.16 42.78 -30.23
N GLU A 91 22.85 43.87 -30.59
CA GLU A 91 24.32 43.93 -30.52
C GLU A 91 24.86 43.73 -29.08
N GLN A 92 24.08 44.07 -28.05
CA GLN A 92 24.54 43.98 -26.66
C GLN A 92 24.47 42.55 -26.13
N ASN A 93 23.57 41.73 -26.68
CA ASN A 93 23.33 40.36 -26.25
C ASN A 93 23.93 39.29 -27.17
N ALA A 94 24.62 39.70 -28.24
CA ALA A 94 25.23 38.81 -29.24
C ALA A 94 26.15 37.71 -28.66
N TYR A 95 26.72 37.91 -27.47
CA TYR A 95 27.57 36.92 -26.80
C TYR A 95 26.81 35.64 -26.36
N LEU A 96 25.47 35.68 -26.36
CA LEU A 96 24.61 34.54 -25.98
C LEU A 96 24.41 33.52 -27.11
N SER A 97 24.69 33.87 -28.36
CA SER A 97 24.58 32.94 -29.49
C SER A 97 25.80 32.01 -29.58
N ASP A 98 25.87 31.01 -28.68
CA ASP A 98 26.83 29.88 -28.76
C ASP A 98 26.15 28.68 -29.46
N GLU A 99 26.85 28.00 -30.38
CA GLU A 99 26.38 26.77 -31.04
C GLU A 99 26.00 25.67 -30.05
N ARG A 100 26.46 25.74 -28.80
CA ARG A 100 26.11 24.78 -27.73
C ARG A 100 24.88 25.13 -26.90
N HIS A 101 24.33 26.35 -27.02
CA HIS A 101 23.30 26.86 -26.10
C HIS A 101 22.15 27.66 -26.75
N PHE A 102 22.05 27.73 -28.09
CA PHE A 102 21.05 28.55 -28.78
C PHE A 102 19.57 28.13 -28.56
N ASN A 103 19.32 26.87 -28.19
CA ASN A 103 17.99 26.37 -27.84
C ASN A 103 17.78 26.39 -26.33
N ALA A 104 17.63 27.59 -25.79
CA ALA A 104 17.14 27.79 -24.43
C ALA A 104 15.66 27.39 -24.30
N CYS A 105 15.33 26.89 -23.12
CA CYS A 105 13.99 26.63 -22.63
C CYS A 105 13.13 27.93 -22.65
N PHE A 106 11.93 27.87 -23.23
CA PHE A 106 10.87 28.88 -23.20
C PHE A 106 9.80 28.50 -22.19
N ASP A 107 9.30 29.49 -21.47
CA ASP A 107 8.28 29.35 -20.45
C ASP A 107 7.13 30.34 -20.68
N SER A 108 5.92 29.83 -20.92
CA SER A 108 4.80 30.66 -21.37
C SER A 108 4.14 31.52 -20.29
N ASP A 109 4.27 31.15 -19.02
CA ASP A 109 3.69 31.88 -17.88
C ASP A 109 4.74 32.62 -17.04
N LEU A 110 5.97 32.67 -17.56
CA LEU A 110 7.11 33.48 -17.11
C LEU A 110 7.67 33.05 -15.75
N GLY A 111 8.11 31.80 -15.67
CA GLY A 111 8.71 31.23 -14.48
C GLY A 111 7.64 30.59 -13.59
N VAL A 112 7.96 30.41 -12.31
CA VAL A 112 7.06 29.71 -11.39
C VAL A 112 5.75 30.46 -11.18
N ASN A 113 4.70 30.04 -11.86
CA ASN A 113 3.36 30.61 -11.82
C ASN A 113 2.32 29.49 -11.65
N TYR A 114 1.51 29.59 -10.60
CA TYR A 114 0.57 28.52 -10.23
C TYR A 114 -0.86 28.78 -10.69
N ASP A 115 -1.12 30.02 -11.10
CA ASP A 115 -2.47 30.55 -11.36
C ASP A 115 -2.77 30.63 -12.87
N SER A 116 -1.79 30.28 -13.70
CA SER A 116 -1.87 30.22 -15.15
C SER A 116 -1.20 28.94 -15.61
N ARG A 117 -1.72 28.34 -16.68
CA ARG A 117 -1.16 27.08 -17.16
C ARG A 117 0.10 27.35 -17.96
N GLY A 118 1.27 26.97 -17.43
CA GLY A 118 2.55 27.05 -18.10
C GLY A 118 2.80 25.94 -19.12
N ILE A 119 3.51 26.27 -20.20
CA ILE A 119 4.12 25.31 -21.12
C ILE A 119 5.61 25.60 -21.29
N ILE A 120 6.38 24.52 -21.36
CA ILE A 120 7.82 24.59 -21.56
C ILE A 120 8.21 24.05 -22.93
N SER A 121 8.79 24.92 -23.76
CA SER A 121 9.29 24.56 -25.09
C SER A 121 10.81 24.63 -25.15
N SER A 122 11.44 23.65 -25.78
CA SER A 122 12.88 23.70 -26.11
C SER A 122 13.03 23.41 -27.60
N ALA A 123 13.73 24.29 -28.33
CA ALA A 123 13.91 24.16 -29.77
C ALA A 123 12.59 24.10 -30.59
N GLY A 124 11.52 24.75 -30.10
CA GLY A 124 10.21 24.78 -30.77
C GLY A 124 9.38 23.50 -30.58
N VAL A 125 9.85 22.59 -29.72
CA VAL A 125 9.13 21.38 -29.33
C VAL A 125 8.66 21.54 -27.89
N ILE A 126 7.35 21.38 -27.67
CA ILE A 126 6.77 21.33 -26.32
C ILE A 126 7.40 20.14 -25.60
N SER A 127 8.11 20.43 -24.53
CA SER A 127 8.88 19.45 -23.76
C SER A 127 8.16 19.06 -22.46
N LYS A 128 7.46 20.02 -21.82
CA LYS A 128 6.66 19.83 -20.60
C LYS A 128 5.51 20.84 -20.55
N MET A 129 4.50 20.57 -19.73
CA MET A 129 3.40 21.50 -19.45
C MET A 129 2.87 21.27 -18.04
N ASP A 130 2.33 22.32 -17.45
CA ASP A 130 1.75 22.28 -16.11
C ASP A 130 0.58 21.31 -16.06
N TYR A 131 0.56 20.51 -15.00
CA TYR A 131 -0.47 19.52 -14.81
C TYR A 131 -0.72 19.22 -13.34
N CYS A 132 -1.97 18.85 -13.06
CA CYS A 132 -2.37 18.36 -11.76
C CYS A 132 -1.96 16.89 -11.61
N LEU A 133 -1.13 16.59 -10.61
CA LEU A 133 -0.78 15.22 -10.26
C LEU A 133 -1.98 14.45 -9.72
N ASN A 134 -2.81 15.15 -8.96
CA ASN A 134 -4.07 14.71 -8.39
C ASN A 134 -4.94 15.94 -8.13
N SER A 135 -6.06 15.74 -7.43
CA SER A 135 -7.00 16.83 -7.13
C SER A 135 -6.41 17.97 -6.33
N ASP A 136 -5.25 17.83 -5.68
CA ASP A 136 -4.76 18.79 -4.67
C ASP A 136 -3.33 19.30 -4.93
N TYR A 137 -2.63 18.76 -5.94
CA TYR A 137 -1.24 19.11 -6.20
C TYR A 137 -1.02 19.48 -7.67
N LEU A 138 -0.54 20.70 -7.88
CA LEU A 138 -0.04 21.20 -9.15
C LEU A 138 1.45 20.89 -9.25
N ASN A 139 1.83 20.25 -10.36
CA ASN A 139 3.20 20.27 -10.83
C ASN A 139 3.28 21.35 -11.90
N GLU A 140 3.68 22.56 -11.48
CA GLU A 140 4.08 23.68 -12.36
C GLU A 140 5.32 23.25 -13.15
N TYR A 141 5.74 23.89 -14.25
CA TYR A 141 7.01 23.65 -14.92
C TYR A 141 7.55 24.98 -15.40
N SER A 142 8.80 25.31 -15.05
CA SER A 142 9.42 26.58 -15.43
C SER A 142 10.80 26.47 -16.06
N CYS A 143 11.18 27.52 -16.78
CA CYS A 143 12.53 27.72 -17.26
C CYS A 143 13.27 28.73 -16.40
N SER A 144 14.51 28.42 -16.01
CA SER A 144 15.44 29.44 -15.52
C SER A 144 16.79 29.30 -16.19
N LEU A 145 17.35 30.43 -16.64
CA LEU A 145 18.62 30.51 -17.36
C LEU A 145 18.69 29.57 -18.58
N GLY A 146 17.56 29.36 -19.27
CA GLY A 146 17.47 28.55 -20.49
C GLY A 146 17.49 27.03 -20.26
N ILE A 147 17.43 26.58 -19.01
CA ILE A 147 17.34 25.17 -18.64
C ILE A 147 15.92 24.89 -18.13
N VAL A 148 15.33 23.77 -18.57
CA VAL A 148 14.08 23.24 -18.01
C VAL A 148 14.36 22.87 -16.55
N ILE A 149 13.77 23.60 -15.61
CA ILE A 149 13.86 23.27 -14.21
C ILE A 149 12.69 22.34 -13.89
N ASN A 150 12.99 21.15 -13.39
CA ASN A 150 11.96 20.30 -12.81
C ASN A 150 11.53 20.92 -11.48
N SER A 151 10.24 20.92 -11.27
CA SER A 151 9.50 22.08 -10.82
C SER A 151 8.80 21.82 -9.51
N GLU A 152 8.38 22.91 -8.87
CA GLU A 152 7.93 22.89 -7.50
C GLU A 152 6.58 22.18 -7.39
N TYR A 153 6.50 21.15 -6.55
CA TYR A 153 5.21 20.56 -6.21
C TYR A 153 4.44 21.52 -5.32
N LYS A 154 3.49 22.23 -5.93
CA LYS A 154 2.64 23.15 -5.20
C LYS A 154 1.40 22.43 -4.73
N PHE A 155 1.21 22.40 -3.41
CA PHE A 155 -0.10 22.05 -2.85
C PHE A 155 -1.07 23.19 -3.18
N CYS A 156 -2.11 22.87 -3.95
CA CYS A 156 -3.22 23.75 -4.23
C CYS A 156 -4.25 23.54 -3.13
N GLN A 157 -4.30 24.48 -2.18
CA GLN A 157 -5.18 24.43 -1.02
C GLN A 157 -6.65 24.17 -1.37
N TYR A 158 -7.07 24.57 -2.57
CA TYR A 158 -8.46 24.51 -3.05
C TYR A 158 -8.64 23.61 -4.27
N GLY A 159 -7.69 22.70 -4.42
CA GLY A 159 -7.63 21.75 -5.50
C GLY A 159 -6.93 22.28 -6.74
N CYS A 160 -6.56 21.36 -7.61
CA CYS A 160 -5.89 21.59 -8.87
C CYS A 160 -6.78 21.06 -9.99
N LEU A 161 -7.01 21.87 -11.02
CA LEU A 161 -7.75 21.47 -12.21
C LEU A 161 -7.04 21.96 -13.46
N GLU A 162 -6.95 21.12 -14.50
CA GLU A 162 -6.36 21.46 -15.81
C GLU A 162 -4.94 22.06 -15.79
N GLY A 163 -4.15 21.79 -14.76
CA GLY A 163 -2.77 22.28 -14.63
C GLY A 163 -2.67 23.69 -14.07
N ILE A 164 -3.64 24.11 -13.26
CA ILE A 164 -3.57 25.32 -12.43
C ILE A 164 -4.06 25.03 -11.00
N CYS A 165 -3.58 25.79 -10.02
CA CYS A 165 -4.18 25.80 -8.70
C CYS A 165 -5.49 26.58 -8.75
N ASN A 166 -6.56 25.99 -8.23
CA ASN A 166 -7.81 26.72 -8.06
C ASN A 166 -7.57 27.88 -7.10
N PRO A 167 -8.09 29.08 -7.42
CA PRO A 167 -8.06 30.18 -6.47
C PRO A 167 -8.85 29.78 -5.22
N GLU A 168 -8.57 30.49 -4.12
CA GLU A 168 -9.40 30.41 -2.93
C GLU A 168 -10.88 30.52 -3.30
N PRO A 169 -11.71 29.50 -3.00
CA PRO A 169 -13.15 29.64 -3.15
C PRO A 169 -13.47 30.84 -2.28
N GLU A 170 -14.05 31.87 -2.89
CA GLU A 170 -14.49 33.04 -2.14
C GLU A 170 -15.24 32.51 -0.93
N LYS A 171 -14.76 32.89 0.25
CA LYS A 171 -15.20 32.33 1.53
C LYS A 171 -16.69 32.55 1.69
N VAL A 172 -17.46 31.57 1.26
CA VAL A 172 -18.87 31.48 1.59
C VAL A 172 -18.90 30.90 3.00
N LEU A 173 -18.99 31.82 3.97
CA LEU A 173 -19.12 31.57 5.41
C LEU A 173 -20.50 30.98 5.73
N GLU A 174 -21.02 30.06 4.91
CA GLU A 174 -22.36 29.54 5.09
C GLU A 174 -22.33 28.37 6.07
N CYS A 175 -23.10 28.53 7.14
CA CYS A 175 -23.50 27.44 8.01
C CYS A 175 -24.39 26.51 7.19
N VAL A 176 -24.02 25.22 7.08
CA VAL A 176 -24.81 24.23 6.35
C VAL A 176 -25.50 23.31 7.34
N ASP A 177 -26.82 23.29 7.28
CA ASP A 177 -27.70 22.50 8.12
C ASP A 177 -28.29 21.34 7.32
N SER A 178 -28.10 20.10 7.80
CA SER A 178 -28.55 18.90 7.09
C SER A 178 -30.06 18.65 7.21
N ASP A 179 -30.73 19.23 8.21
CA ASP A 179 -32.17 19.04 8.40
C ASP A 179 -33.00 20.25 7.98
N GLY A 180 -32.37 21.43 7.84
CA GLY A 180 -32.98 22.64 7.31
C GLY A 180 -33.39 23.65 8.38
N GLY A 181 -32.87 23.53 9.61
CA GLY A 181 -33.02 24.53 10.66
C GLY A 181 -33.40 23.90 12.00
N ILE A 182 -34.42 24.45 12.64
CA ILE A 182 -34.95 23.87 13.89
C ILE A 182 -35.98 22.80 13.51
N GLU A 183 -35.53 21.58 13.19
CA GLU A 183 -36.35 20.42 12.86
C GLU A 183 -36.27 19.28 13.91
N PRO A 184 -36.98 19.41 15.06
CA PRO A 184 -36.74 18.55 16.22
C PRO A 184 -37.06 17.07 16.03
N ASN A 185 -37.84 16.70 15.01
CA ASN A 185 -38.26 15.31 14.78
C ASN A 185 -37.36 14.59 13.75
N LYS A 186 -36.28 15.23 13.31
CA LYS A 186 -35.33 14.68 12.35
C LYS A 186 -33.94 14.78 12.97
N ASN A 187 -33.13 13.74 12.83
CA ASN A 187 -31.74 13.81 13.24
C ASN A 187 -30.99 14.67 12.21
N GLY A 188 -30.44 15.77 12.68
CA GLY A 188 -29.67 16.73 11.92
C GLY A 188 -28.24 16.89 12.39
N SER A 189 -27.54 17.74 11.65
CA SER A 189 -26.16 18.11 11.87
C SER A 189 -25.85 19.42 11.16
N VAL A 190 -24.97 20.20 11.77
CA VAL A 190 -24.46 21.45 11.26
C VAL A 190 -22.98 21.32 10.98
N ILE A 191 -22.57 21.72 9.78
CA ILE A 191 -21.16 21.92 9.43
C ILE A 191 -20.89 23.42 9.46
N TYR A 192 -20.01 23.85 10.38
CA TYR A 192 -19.59 25.25 10.50
C TYR A 192 -18.09 25.29 10.79
N GLN A 193 -17.33 26.04 9.98
CA GLN A 193 -15.87 26.18 10.11
C GLN A 193 -15.16 24.83 10.26
N GLU A 194 -15.48 23.86 9.39
CA GLU A 194 -14.92 22.50 9.36
C GLU A 194 -15.22 21.65 10.61
N SER A 195 -16.06 22.15 11.53
CA SER A 195 -16.52 21.42 12.70
C SER A 195 -17.92 20.86 12.46
N LEU A 196 -18.11 19.58 12.80
CA LEU A 196 -19.40 18.90 12.74
C LEU A 196 -20.06 18.96 14.12
N PHE A 197 -21.28 19.47 14.16
CA PHE A 197 -22.13 19.48 15.35
C PHE A 197 -23.37 18.66 15.04
N GLN A 198 -23.68 17.65 15.84
CA GLN A 198 -24.80 16.75 15.60
C GLN A 198 -25.87 16.94 16.67
N ASP A 199 -27.12 16.80 16.27
CA ASP A 199 -28.21 16.80 17.22
C ASP A 199 -28.05 15.66 18.20
N SER A 200 -28.33 15.94 19.47
CA SER A 200 -28.09 14.98 20.53
C SER A 200 -29.11 15.10 21.64
N CYS A 201 -29.56 13.95 22.13
CA CYS A 201 -30.40 13.91 23.32
C CYS A 201 -29.54 14.15 24.54
N TYR A 202 -29.72 15.30 25.20
CA TYR A 202 -29.04 15.63 26.44
C TYR A 202 -29.55 14.74 27.59
N ASP A 203 -30.85 14.45 27.59
CA ASP A 203 -31.49 13.48 28.45
C ASP A 203 -32.71 12.84 27.74
N GLU A 204 -33.51 12.07 28.47
CA GLU A 204 -34.65 11.34 27.91
C GLU A 204 -35.75 12.23 27.31
N LEU A 205 -35.81 13.52 27.68
CA LEU A 205 -36.86 14.45 27.27
C LEU A 205 -36.31 15.72 26.61
N ASN A 206 -35.00 15.96 26.59
CA ASN A 206 -34.44 17.19 26.06
C ASN A 206 -33.47 16.92 24.90
N LEU A 207 -33.84 17.43 23.72
CA LEU A 207 -33.01 17.47 22.53
C LEU A 207 -32.16 18.74 22.54
N GLN A 208 -30.86 18.59 22.31
CA GLN A 208 -29.99 19.66 21.89
C GLN A 208 -29.90 19.63 20.37
N GLU A 209 -30.58 20.57 19.75
CA GLU A 209 -30.69 20.74 18.30
C GLU A 209 -29.71 21.82 17.84
N PHE A 210 -28.84 21.48 16.91
CA PHE A 210 -27.90 22.40 16.28
C PHE A 210 -28.46 22.83 14.94
N PHE A 211 -28.48 24.14 14.69
CA PHE A 211 -29.03 24.69 13.46
C PHE A 211 -28.29 25.94 13.01
N CYS A 212 -28.51 26.30 11.75
CA CYS A 212 -27.96 27.52 11.17
C CYS A 212 -28.89 28.72 11.31
N SER A 213 -28.37 29.84 11.84
CA SER A 213 -29.09 31.12 11.95
C SER A 213 -28.27 32.24 11.32
N GLU A 214 -28.75 32.79 10.20
CA GLU A 214 -28.15 33.94 9.49
C GLU A 214 -26.63 33.79 9.25
N ASP A 215 -26.15 32.56 9.00
CA ASP A 215 -24.73 32.16 8.77
C ASP A 215 -23.88 31.82 10.00
N SER A 216 -24.47 31.76 11.20
CA SER A 216 -23.79 31.26 12.40
C SER A 216 -24.43 29.99 12.94
N ILE A 217 -23.61 29.11 13.53
CA ILE A 217 -24.13 27.98 14.30
C ILE A 217 -24.85 28.46 15.56
N SER A 218 -26.03 27.91 15.78
CA SER A 218 -26.82 28.07 17.00
C SER A 218 -27.21 26.70 17.55
N ALA A 219 -27.49 26.64 18.85
CA ALA A 219 -28.02 25.45 19.48
C ALA A 219 -29.24 25.82 20.33
N LYS A 220 -30.28 25.00 20.25
CA LYS A 220 -31.50 25.16 21.05
C LYS A 220 -31.76 23.88 21.83
N SER A 221 -32.07 24.06 23.11
CA SER A 221 -32.59 22.96 23.91
C SER A 221 -34.12 22.93 23.76
N LEU A 222 -34.63 21.82 23.25
CA LEU A 222 -36.05 21.58 23.02
C LEU A 222 -36.54 20.44 23.90
N ASN A 223 -37.72 20.60 24.48
CA ASN A 223 -38.36 19.54 25.24
C ASN A 223 -39.20 18.65 24.29
N CYS A 224 -38.83 17.38 24.21
CA CYS A 224 -39.55 16.35 23.47
C CYS A 224 -40.61 15.71 24.39
N GLU A 225 -41.87 16.10 24.22
CA GLU A 225 -42.99 15.60 25.06
C GLU A 225 -43.11 14.06 25.10
N ASN A 226 -42.64 13.37 24.05
CA ASN A 226 -42.75 11.91 23.91
C ASN A 226 -41.39 11.19 23.99
N GLY A 227 -40.33 11.90 24.38
CA GLY A 227 -38.98 11.37 24.49
C GLY A 227 -38.04 11.81 23.37
N CYS A 228 -36.74 11.69 23.62
CA CYS A 228 -35.66 11.95 22.66
C CYS A 228 -34.85 10.66 22.42
N PHE A 229 -34.54 10.33 21.17
CA PHE A 229 -33.69 9.19 20.81
C PHE A 229 -32.81 9.49 19.59
N GLU A 230 -31.52 9.14 19.64
CA GLU A 230 -30.54 9.33 18.55
C GLU A 230 -30.62 10.70 17.85
N GLY A 231 -30.69 11.78 18.65
CA GLY A 231 -30.68 13.15 18.14
C GLY A 231 -32.02 13.66 17.57
N ALA A 232 -33.14 13.01 17.86
CA ALA A 232 -34.46 13.48 17.44
C ALA A 232 -35.54 13.27 18.52
N CYS A 233 -36.49 14.21 18.60
CA CYS A 233 -37.73 14.08 19.34
C CYS A 233 -38.63 13.01 18.70
N LEU A 234 -39.25 12.20 19.55
CA LEU A 234 -40.14 11.15 19.10
C LEU A 234 -41.53 11.73 18.75
N PRO A 235 -42.08 11.42 17.56
CA PRO A 235 -43.47 11.76 17.23
C PRO A 235 -44.38 10.91 18.13
N GLY A 236 -45.24 11.54 18.92
CA GLY A 236 -46.03 10.86 19.96
C GLY A 236 -46.99 9.75 19.49
N PRO A 237 -47.76 9.19 20.43
CA PRO A 237 -47.46 7.86 20.96
C PRO A 237 -47.53 6.78 19.87
N ILE A 238 -46.36 6.33 19.39
CA ILE A 238 -46.26 5.13 18.57
C ILE A 238 -45.92 3.97 19.51
N ASN A 239 -46.95 3.25 19.97
CA ASN A 239 -46.86 2.07 20.85
C ASN A 239 -46.23 0.83 20.15
N LYS A 240 -45.26 1.03 19.26
CA LYS A 240 -44.57 -0.05 18.56
C LYS A 240 -43.09 0.28 18.45
N CYS A 241 -42.44 0.34 19.60
CA CYS A 241 -41.07 -0.16 19.68
C CYS A 241 -41.19 -1.69 19.67
N LEU A 242 -40.66 -2.33 18.63
CA LEU A 242 -40.59 -3.79 18.54
C LEU A 242 -39.13 -4.18 18.65
N ASP A 243 -38.88 -5.12 19.54
CA ASP A 243 -37.56 -5.64 19.80
C ASP A 243 -37.54 -7.13 19.45
N THR A 244 -36.56 -7.56 18.67
CA THR A 244 -36.53 -8.93 18.14
C THR A 244 -35.89 -9.95 19.08
N ASP A 245 -35.17 -9.49 20.11
CA ASP A 245 -34.55 -10.35 21.14
C ASP A 245 -35.18 -10.18 22.55
N ASN A 246 -36.29 -9.45 22.63
CA ASN A 246 -37.05 -9.16 23.86
C ASN A 246 -36.31 -8.30 24.88
N GLY A 247 -35.58 -7.28 24.44
CA GLY A 247 -35.12 -6.20 25.30
C GLY A 247 -33.61 -6.18 25.36
N LYS A 248 -33.06 -6.14 26.57
CA LYS A 248 -31.60 -6.05 26.75
C LYS A 248 -31.00 -7.47 26.75
N ASP A 249 -30.73 -8.03 25.58
CA ASP A 249 -30.07 -9.33 25.35
C ASP A 249 -28.83 -9.21 24.45
N PHE A 250 -27.68 -8.94 25.10
CA PHE A 250 -26.39 -8.84 24.44
C PHE A 250 -25.92 -10.09 23.68
N PHE A 251 -26.55 -11.26 23.84
CA PHE A 251 -26.07 -12.53 23.27
C PHE A 251 -26.86 -13.00 22.06
N SER A 252 -28.00 -12.36 21.80
CA SER A 252 -28.75 -12.49 20.56
C SER A 252 -28.44 -11.30 19.67
N LYS A 253 -28.58 -11.46 18.35
CA LYS A 253 -28.54 -10.27 17.48
C LYS A 253 -29.95 -9.69 17.47
N GLY A 254 -30.10 -8.50 18.04
CA GLY A 254 -31.31 -7.72 18.04
C GLY A 254 -31.42 -6.76 16.87
N ILE A 255 -32.68 -6.43 16.60
CA ILE A 255 -33.15 -5.36 15.74
C ILE A 255 -34.30 -4.71 16.49
N LEU A 256 -34.10 -3.45 16.80
CA LEU A 256 -35.12 -2.55 17.29
C LEU A 256 -35.79 -1.85 16.11
N SER A 257 -37.10 -2.05 15.94
CA SER A 257 -37.91 -1.32 14.99
C SER A 257 -38.74 -0.26 15.72
N PHE A 258 -38.54 1.02 15.39
CA PHE A 258 -39.27 2.13 15.97
C PHE A 258 -39.59 3.21 14.91
N SER A 259 -40.88 3.59 14.82
CA SER A 259 -41.36 4.67 13.92
C SER A 259 -40.96 4.50 12.44
N GLY A 260 -40.80 3.26 11.96
CA GLY A 260 -40.43 2.96 10.58
C GLY A 260 -38.92 2.93 10.30
N SER A 261 -38.10 3.12 11.33
CA SER A 261 -36.64 2.95 11.29
C SER A 261 -36.23 1.69 12.06
N ASP A 262 -35.21 0.99 11.57
CA ASP A 262 -34.64 -0.19 12.19
C ASP A 262 -33.22 0.11 12.70
N PHE A 263 -32.92 -0.32 13.91
CA PHE A 263 -31.63 -0.18 14.57
C PHE A 263 -31.16 -1.55 15.01
N GLU A 264 -30.06 -2.03 14.43
CA GLU A 264 -29.50 -3.34 14.76
C GLU A 264 -28.44 -3.23 15.86
N ASP A 265 -28.32 -4.27 16.69
CA ASP A 265 -27.19 -4.40 17.60
C ASP A 265 -25.88 -4.45 16.84
N VAL A 266 -24.89 -3.73 17.38
CA VAL A 266 -23.63 -3.53 16.69
C VAL A 266 -22.45 -3.70 17.64
N CYS A 267 -21.45 -4.44 17.17
CA CYS A 267 -20.18 -4.56 17.87
C CYS A 267 -19.39 -3.24 17.72
N LEU A 268 -19.12 -2.58 18.85
CA LEU A 268 -18.24 -1.42 18.96
C LEU A 268 -16.79 -1.92 19.13
N GLY A 269 -16.25 -2.52 18.07
CA GLY A 269 -14.94 -3.19 18.11
C GLY A 269 -15.02 -4.64 18.56
N SER A 270 -13.89 -5.17 19.04
CA SER A 270 -13.71 -6.61 19.24
C SER A 270 -14.37 -7.21 20.48
N ASN A 271 -14.67 -6.39 21.49
CA ASN A 271 -15.06 -6.85 22.82
C ASN A 271 -16.16 -5.99 23.45
N ARG A 272 -16.83 -5.16 22.68
CA ARG A 272 -17.88 -4.28 23.19
C ARG A 272 -19.07 -4.30 22.24
N ILE A 273 -20.26 -4.36 22.79
CA ILE A 273 -21.52 -4.33 22.05
C ILE A 273 -22.26 -3.04 22.36
N SER A 274 -22.94 -2.49 21.37
CA SER A 274 -24.01 -1.54 21.52
C SER A 274 -25.32 -2.24 21.23
N GLU A 275 -26.14 -2.31 22.26
CA GLU A 275 -27.47 -2.91 22.27
C GLU A 275 -28.52 -1.84 22.01
N TYR A 276 -29.43 -2.09 21.08
CA TYR A 276 -30.62 -1.31 20.81
C TYR A 276 -31.84 -2.08 21.28
N TYR A 277 -32.54 -1.56 22.29
CA TYR A 277 -33.61 -2.31 22.93
C TYR A 277 -34.83 -1.47 23.29
N CYS A 278 -36.00 -2.11 23.37
CA CYS A 278 -37.23 -1.44 23.77
C CYS A 278 -37.44 -1.52 25.29
N ASP A 279 -37.56 -0.37 25.95
CA ASP A 279 -37.92 -0.29 27.37
C ASP A 279 -39.24 0.45 27.55
N VAL A 280 -40.25 -0.25 28.09
CA VAL A 280 -41.62 0.26 28.26
C VAL A 280 -42.19 0.90 26.98
N GLY A 281 -41.86 0.33 25.81
CA GLY A 281 -42.33 0.80 24.50
C GLY A 281 -41.58 2.00 23.92
N LEU A 282 -40.49 2.44 24.56
CA LEU A 282 -39.59 3.49 24.08
C LEU A 282 -38.25 2.89 23.64
N PRO A 283 -37.63 3.40 22.57
CA PRO A 283 -36.32 2.94 22.14
C PRO A 283 -35.22 3.40 23.12
N LYS A 284 -34.31 2.48 23.45
CA LYS A 284 -33.15 2.72 24.31
C LYS A 284 -31.91 2.12 23.67
N LYS A 285 -30.74 2.60 24.13
CA LYS A 285 -29.42 2.12 23.72
C LYS A 285 -28.52 1.98 24.93
N ILE A 286 -27.78 0.87 25.03
CA ILE A 286 -26.77 0.68 26.07
C ILE A 286 -25.54 -0.03 25.50
N SER A 287 -24.36 0.25 26.05
CA SER A 287 -23.16 -0.52 25.73
C SER A 287 -22.76 -1.45 26.87
N SER A 288 -22.20 -2.62 26.52
CA SER A 288 -21.62 -3.57 27.47
C SER A 288 -20.35 -4.22 26.91
N ASP A 289 -19.47 -4.67 27.79
CA ASP A 289 -18.29 -5.45 27.43
C ASP A 289 -18.67 -6.92 27.22
N CYS A 290 -18.22 -7.50 26.10
CA CYS A 290 -18.38 -8.91 25.77
C CYS A 290 -17.11 -9.68 26.18
N ILE A 291 -17.22 -10.47 27.25
CA ILE A 291 -16.10 -11.18 27.87
C ILE A 291 -15.34 -12.08 26.88
N PHE A 292 -16.04 -12.72 25.94
CA PHE A 292 -15.45 -13.63 24.94
C PHE A 292 -15.36 -13.04 23.52
N GLY A 293 -15.55 -11.73 23.40
CA GLY A 293 -15.60 -11.02 22.12
C GLY A 293 -17.03 -10.75 21.64
N CYS A 294 -17.16 -9.82 20.70
CA CYS A 294 -18.41 -9.47 20.02
C CYS A 294 -18.31 -9.82 18.54
N GLU A 295 -19.27 -10.57 18.02
CA GLU A 295 -19.32 -10.99 16.61
C GLU A 295 -20.76 -10.89 16.09
N ASN A 296 -20.92 -10.35 14.88
CA ASN A 296 -22.23 -10.25 14.19
C ASN A 296 -23.34 -9.57 15.02
N GLY A 297 -22.99 -8.52 15.78
CA GLY A 297 -23.97 -7.78 16.59
C GLY A 297 -24.41 -8.53 17.84
N LYS A 298 -23.59 -9.45 18.37
CA LYS A 298 -23.85 -10.15 19.64
C LYS A 298 -22.55 -10.52 20.37
N CYS A 299 -22.63 -10.60 21.69
CA CYS A 299 -21.57 -11.17 22.51
C CYS A 299 -21.48 -12.68 22.29
N VAL A 300 -20.24 -13.18 22.26
CA VAL A 300 -19.96 -14.62 22.21
C VAL A 300 -20.23 -15.22 23.60
N GLU A 301 -21.09 -16.24 23.69
CA GLU A 301 -21.52 -16.86 24.96
C GLU A 301 -20.45 -17.71 25.64
N SER A 302 -19.49 -18.25 24.88
CA SER A 302 -18.45 -19.14 25.40
C SER A 302 -17.15 -19.05 24.62
N ALA A 303 -16.03 -19.33 25.31
CA ALA A 303 -14.72 -19.40 24.66
C ALA A 303 -14.74 -20.43 23.50
N PRO A 304 -14.21 -20.09 22.31
CA PRO A 304 -13.98 -21.01 21.20
C PRO A 304 -13.39 -22.35 21.67
N LYS A 305 -13.99 -23.45 21.21
CA LYS A 305 -13.59 -24.81 21.58
C LYS A 305 -12.24 -25.14 20.93
N ILE A 306 -11.15 -25.10 21.70
CA ILE A 306 -9.84 -25.63 21.25
C ILE A 306 -10.03 -27.12 20.97
N ILE A 307 -9.85 -27.56 19.74
CA ILE A 307 -9.75 -28.98 19.39
C ILE A 307 -8.28 -29.19 19.07
N SER A 308 -7.60 -29.85 20.00
CA SER A 308 -6.25 -30.38 19.84
C SER A 308 -6.33 -31.89 20.08
N SER A 309 -5.64 -32.67 19.24
CA SER A 309 -5.42 -34.11 19.43
C SER A 309 -4.55 -34.43 20.64
N VAL A 310 -3.90 -33.41 21.22
CA VAL A 310 -3.02 -33.47 22.39
C VAL A 310 -3.63 -32.71 23.57
N ASP A 311 -3.55 -33.33 24.74
CA ASP A 311 -4.24 -33.00 26.00
C ASP A 311 -4.36 -31.49 26.33
N LYS A 312 -5.60 -31.04 26.59
CA LYS A 312 -5.97 -29.62 26.74
C LYS A 312 -5.68 -29.05 28.14
N ASP A 313 -5.43 -29.92 29.11
CA ASP A 313 -5.35 -29.57 30.53
C ASP A 313 -3.95 -29.08 30.96
N LYS A 314 -2.99 -28.99 30.02
CA LYS A 314 -1.58 -28.56 30.27
C LYS A 314 -1.01 -27.64 29.20
N LEU A 315 -1.87 -26.85 28.57
CA LEU A 315 -1.53 -25.92 27.49
C LEU A 315 -1.21 -24.54 28.09
N TRP A 316 0.02 -24.01 28.01
CA TRP A 316 0.32 -22.63 28.45
C TRP A 316 -0.32 -21.56 27.57
N GLY A 317 -0.41 -21.82 26.26
CA GLY A 317 -1.20 -21.00 25.38
C GLY A 317 -1.40 -21.63 24.00
N TRP A 318 -2.51 -21.30 23.36
CA TRP A 318 -2.82 -21.71 21.98
C TRP A 318 -3.38 -20.52 21.21
N TYR A 319 -2.83 -20.30 20.03
CA TYR A 319 -3.14 -19.17 19.17
C TYR A 319 -3.46 -19.69 17.78
N SER A 320 -4.70 -19.46 17.35
CA SER A 320 -5.18 -19.73 16.00
C SER A 320 -5.97 -18.51 15.54
N PHE A 321 -5.88 -18.24 14.25
CA PHE A 321 -6.32 -16.98 13.70
C PHE A 321 -7.75 -17.15 13.18
N ASP A 322 -8.55 -16.08 13.17
CA ASP A 322 -9.92 -16.11 12.64
C ASP A 322 -10.07 -14.91 11.69
N GLU A 323 -10.38 -15.21 10.41
CA GLU A 323 -10.47 -14.21 9.35
C GLU A 323 -11.70 -13.31 9.49
N ASP A 324 -12.82 -13.85 9.98
CA ASP A 324 -14.10 -13.13 10.06
C ASP A 324 -14.06 -12.00 11.10
N SER A 325 -13.33 -12.25 12.18
CA SER A 325 -13.24 -11.31 13.31
C SER A 325 -12.07 -10.32 13.20
N LYS A 326 -11.06 -10.59 12.36
CA LYS A 326 -9.75 -9.88 12.31
C LYS A 326 -9.08 -9.72 13.68
N ILE A 327 -9.44 -10.55 14.66
CA ILE A 327 -8.95 -10.48 16.04
C ILE A 327 -8.01 -11.67 16.28
N PHE A 328 -6.90 -11.40 16.97
CA PHE A 328 -5.97 -12.42 17.45
C PHE A 328 -6.64 -13.26 18.55
N LYS A 329 -7.13 -14.47 18.22
CA LYS A 329 -7.69 -15.40 19.20
C LYS A 329 -6.57 -16.24 19.82
N GLY A 330 -6.14 -15.86 21.03
CA GLY A 330 -5.22 -16.62 21.87
C GLY A 330 -5.88 -17.01 23.19
N PHE A 331 -5.65 -18.24 23.65
CA PHE A 331 -6.09 -18.70 24.98
C PHE A 331 -4.88 -19.08 25.82
N ASP A 332 -4.90 -18.78 27.12
CA ASP A 332 -3.93 -19.29 28.08
C ASP A 332 -4.34 -20.64 28.70
N SER A 333 -3.52 -21.19 29.60
CA SER A 333 -3.78 -22.42 30.35
C SER A 333 -5.03 -22.44 31.21
N SER A 334 -5.59 -21.26 31.50
CA SER A 334 -6.81 -21.10 32.27
C SER A 334 -8.05 -20.91 31.38
N LYS A 335 -7.88 -21.03 30.05
CA LYS A 335 -8.92 -20.76 29.03
C LYS A 335 -9.38 -19.30 29.03
N ASN A 336 -8.58 -18.39 29.59
CA ASN A 336 -8.82 -16.95 29.47
C ASN A 336 -8.25 -16.46 28.15
N LEU A 337 -8.90 -15.46 27.56
CA LEU A 337 -8.37 -14.76 26.39
C LEU A 337 -7.03 -14.15 26.75
N ASN A 338 -6.02 -14.49 25.97
CA ASN A 338 -4.68 -13.98 26.10
C ASN A 338 -4.24 -13.42 24.75
N PHE A 339 -4.21 -12.10 24.63
CA PHE A 339 -3.96 -11.42 23.37
C PHE A 339 -2.46 -11.31 23.11
N LEU A 340 -2.02 -11.70 21.91
CA LEU A 340 -0.69 -11.35 21.43
C LEU A 340 -0.68 -9.86 21.08
N SER A 341 0.33 -9.14 21.56
CA SER A 341 0.50 -7.72 21.21
C SER A 341 1.12 -7.64 19.81
N SER A 342 0.35 -7.19 18.83
CA SER A 342 0.82 -7.00 17.45
C SER A 342 1.55 -5.68 17.28
N ASN A 343 2.76 -5.73 16.73
CA ASN A 343 3.59 -4.57 16.47
C ASN A 343 4.11 -4.59 15.04
N GLY A 344 3.91 -3.51 14.29
CA GLY A 344 4.29 -3.43 12.88
C GLY A 344 3.33 -4.18 11.95
N SER A 345 3.81 -4.56 10.76
CA SER A 345 3.00 -5.16 9.70
C SER A 345 2.72 -6.65 9.95
N VAL A 346 1.61 -6.93 10.65
CA VAL A 346 1.06 -8.26 10.89
C VAL A 346 -0.42 -8.25 10.49
N GLU A 347 -0.84 -9.18 9.63
CA GLU A 347 -2.20 -9.26 9.10
C GLU A 347 -2.75 -10.68 9.27
N ILE A 348 -4.07 -10.86 9.41
CA ILE A 348 -4.70 -12.19 9.31
C ILE A 348 -5.16 -12.37 7.86
N VAL A 349 -4.82 -13.50 7.27
CA VAL A 349 -5.18 -13.87 5.89
C VAL A 349 -5.67 -15.32 5.86
N VAL A 350 -6.51 -15.67 4.89
CA VAL A 350 -6.73 -17.09 4.56
C VAL A 350 -5.67 -17.61 3.59
N ASP A 351 -5.06 -18.74 3.95
CA ASP A 351 -4.12 -19.50 3.12
C ASP A 351 -4.46 -20.99 3.19
N ASP A 352 -4.65 -21.60 2.01
CA ASP A 352 -5.25 -22.93 1.80
C ASP A 352 -6.57 -23.15 2.56
N GLY A 353 -7.46 -22.15 2.51
CA GLY A 353 -8.79 -22.23 3.14
C GLY A 353 -8.77 -22.18 4.67
N ASN A 354 -7.61 -21.92 5.29
CA ASN A 354 -7.46 -21.77 6.73
C ASN A 354 -6.84 -20.41 7.08
N PRO A 355 -7.30 -19.77 8.15
CA PRO A 355 -6.75 -18.51 8.61
C PRO A 355 -5.31 -18.69 9.12
N ALA A 356 -4.45 -17.75 8.78
CA ALA A 356 -3.05 -17.70 9.21
C ALA A 356 -2.66 -16.25 9.50
N VAL A 357 -1.69 -16.06 10.40
CA VAL A 357 -1.06 -14.76 10.55
C VAL A 357 0.00 -14.59 9.47
N TRP A 358 0.00 -13.45 8.79
CA TRP A 358 0.98 -13.06 7.80
C TRP A 358 1.90 -11.97 8.35
N PHE A 359 3.17 -12.31 8.53
CA PHE A 359 4.22 -11.40 8.91
C PHE A 359 4.81 -10.74 7.67
N ARG A 360 4.73 -9.41 7.63
CA ARG A 360 5.28 -8.57 6.54
C ARG A 360 6.31 -7.58 7.06
N GLY A 361 7.04 -7.98 8.09
CA GLY A 361 8.01 -7.15 8.80
C GLY A 361 7.56 -6.65 10.18
N GLY A 362 6.36 -7.04 10.62
CA GLY A 362 5.92 -6.91 12.01
C GLY A 362 6.29 -8.11 12.87
N TYR A 363 5.90 -8.06 14.14
CA TYR A 363 6.09 -9.14 15.11
C TYR A 363 4.92 -9.20 16.09
N LEU A 364 4.75 -10.36 16.73
CA LEU A 364 3.82 -10.55 17.85
C LEU A 364 4.62 -10.75 19.13
N GLU A 365 4.26 -10.02 20.19
CA GLU A 365 4.81 -10.26 21.53
C GLU A 365 3.89 -11.20 22.31
N PHE A 366 4.47 -12.25 22.88
CA PHE A 366 3.75 -13.09 23.82
C PHE A 366 3.51 -12.36 25.15
N PRO A 367 2.36 -12.61 25.79
CA PRO A 367 2.06 -12.22 27.17
C PRO A 367 3.18 -12.59 28.13
N GLU A 368 3.33 -11.78 29.19
CA GLU A 368 4.32 -12.06 30.22
C GLU A 368 4.14 -13.49 30.76
N ARG A 369 5.25 -14.24 30.85
CA ARG A 369 5.35 -15.60 31.42
C ARG A 369 4.88 -16.78 30.55
N ILE A 370 4.73 -16.64 29.22
CA ILE A 370 4.37 -17.80 28.36
C ILE A 370 5.32 -19.01 28.48
N PHE A 371 6.60 -18.79 28.85
CA PHE A 371 7.57 -19.83 29.22
C PHE A 371 8.00 -19.74 30.70
N SER A 372 7.15 -19.21 31.58
CA SER A 372 7.45 -18.96 33.00
C SER A 372 8.74 -18.14 33.25
N SER A 373 9.14 -17.29 32.30
CA SER A 373 10.40 -16.53 32.34
C SER A 373 11.66 -17.40 32.47
N TYR A 374 11.62 -18.65 32.02
CA TYR A 374 12.73 -19.61 32.09
C TYR A 374 13.70 -19.47 30.90
N PRO A 375 15.02 -19.63 31.09
CA PRO A 375 15.78 -19.78 32.34
C PRO A 375 16.22 -18.44 32.96
N LEU A 376 16.06 -18.21 34.26
CA LEU A 376 16.57 -16.97 34.90
C LEU A 376 18.07 -17.05 35.17
N LYS A 377 18.76 -15.90 35.10
CA LYS A 377 20.23 -15.76 35.22
C LYS A 377 20.85 -16.48 36.42
N ASP A 378 20.12 -16.59 37.53
CA ASP A 378 20.58 -17.21 38.78
C ASP A 378 19.69 -18.38 39.26
N ASN A 379 18.79 -18.89 38.41
CA ASN A 379 17.86 -19.98 38.77
C ASN A 379 18.12 -21.27 37.98
N LEU A 380 18.31 -22.38 38.71
CA LEU A 380 18.53 -23.73 38.18
C LEU A 380 17.24 -24.56 38.07
N ASP A 381 16.07 -23.95 38.26
CA ASP A 381 14.78 -24.65 38.18
C ASP A 381 14.69 -25.49 36.91
N LYS A 382 14.44 -26.80 37.05
CA LYS A 382 14.20 -27.66 35.90
C LYS A 382 12.79 -27.38 35.40
N LYS A 383 12.67 -26.80 34.21
CA LYS A 383 11.41 -26.61 33.51
C LYS A 383 11.32 -27.55 32.33
N GLU A 384 10.12 -28.04 32.11
CA GLU A 384 9.75 -28.82 30.95
C GLU A 384 8.68 -28.07 30.19
N PHE A 385 8.80 -28.03 28.87
CA PHE A 385 7.82 -27.41 28.01
C PHE A 385 7.95 -27.93 26.58
N SER A 386 6.92 -27.69 25.79
CA SER A 386 6.97 -27.90 24.34
C SER A 386 6.41 -26.70 23.61
N PHE A 387 6.99 -26.38 22.45
CA PHE A 387 6.56 -25.31 21.57
C PHE A 387 6.28 -25.86 20.18
N SER A 388 5.12 -25.52 19.62
CA SER A 388 4.66 -25.96 18.30
C SER A 388 4.17 -24.77 17.48
N LEU A 389 4.44 -24.77 16.18
CA LEU A 389 3.78 -23.87 15.22
C LEU A 389 3.77 -24.50 13.83
N TRP A 390 2.89 -24.00 12.98
CA TRP A 390 2.98 -24.12 11.54
C TRP A 390 3.57 -22.85 10.94
N PHE A 391 4.43 -22.97 9.94
CA PHE A 391 4.98 -21.83 9.20
C PHE A 391 5.08 -22.10 7.71
N LYS A 392 5.04 -21.04 6.91
CA LYS A 392 5.25 -21.06 5.46
C LYS A 392 5.99 -19.81 5.04
N SER A 393 7.14 -19.99 4.40
CA SER A 393 8.03 -18.90 4.01
C SER A 393 8.68 -19.20 2.68
N ASP A 394 9.01 -18.16 1.93
CA ASP A 394 9.98 -18.18 0.83
C ASP A 394 11.22 -17.34 1.16
N TRP A 395 11.41 -17.08 2.46
CA TRP A 395 12.45 -16.23 3.02
C TRP A 395 13.03 -16.75 4.34
N GLU A 396 14.24 -16.32 4.65
CA GLU A 396 14.90 -16.51 5.92
C GLU A 396 14.27 -15.67 7.07
N GLY A 397 14.60 -15.91 8.34
CA GLY A 397 14.14 -15.06 9.44
C GLY A 397 13.72 -15.80 10.69
N VAL A 398 13.50 -15.05 11.77
CA VAL A 398 13.24 -15.61 13.10
C VAL A 398 11.77 -15.90 13.31
N LEU A 399 11.45 -17.17 13.55
CA LEU A 399 10.10 -17.63 13.88
C LEU A 399 9.78 -17.35 15.35
N LEU A 400 10.70 -17.68 16.27
CA LEU A 400 10.58 -17.47 17.71
C LEU A 400 11.88 -16.91 18.27
N SER A 401 11.79 -15.86 19.10
CA SER A 401 12.94 -15.32 19.84
C SER A 401 12.68 -15.16 21.33
N GLN A 402 13.77 -15.16 22.09
CA GLN A 402 13.83 -14.74 23.50
C GLN A 402 14.79 -13.56 23.60
N ILE A 403 14.36 -12.47 24.23
CA ILE A 403 15.17 -11.25 24.38
C ILE A 403 15.17 -10.81 25.84
N SER A 404 16.26 -10.19 26.28
CA SER A 404 16.33 -9.54 27.59
C SER A 404 15.44 -8.29 27.65
N SER A 405 14.82 -8.04 28.81
CA SER A 405 14.03 -6.83 29.07
C SER A 405 14.46 -6.07 30.33
N ASP A 406 15.69 -6.27 30.83
CA ASP A 406 16.13 -5.76 32.15
C ASP A 406 16.53 -4.27 32.19
N LEU A 407 16.85 -3.63 31.04
CA LEU A 407 17.46 -2.29 31.01
C LEU A 407 16.96 -1.35 29.90
N SER A 408 16.18 -1.87 28.97
CA SER A 408 15.45 -1.14 27.93
C SER A 408 14.27 -2.01 27.57
N ASN A 409 13.14 -1.45 27.16
CA ASN A 409 12.12 -2.24 26.46
C ASN A 409 12.76 -2.79 25.18
N GLY A 410 13.49 -3.91 25.28
CA GLY A 410 14.44 -4.47 24.31
C GLY A 410 13.80 -4.98 23.02
N LEU A 411 12.58 -4.52 22.79
CA LEU A 411 11.79 -4.65 21.58
C LEU A 411 12.43 -3.85 20.44
N PRO A 412 12.22 -4.28 19.19
CA PRO A 412 12.63 -3.51 18.02
C PRO A 412 12.10 -2.06 18.06
N PRO A 413 12.90 -1.07 17.61
CA PRO A 413 14.23 -1.19 17.03
C PRO A 413 15.36 -1.18 18.08
N ASN A 414 15.05 -1.20 19.38
CA ASN A 414 16.05 -1.05 20.43
C ASN A 414 16.93 -2.31 20.55
N VAL A 415 18.14 -2.14 21.05
CA VAL A 415 19.05 -3.27 21.33
C VAL A 415 18.65 -3.91 22.66
N PRO A 416 18.43 -5.24 22.73
CA PRO A 416 18.15 -5.92 23.99
C PRO A 416 19.42 -6.04 24.85
N TYR A 417 19.58 -5.11 25.79
CA TYR A 417 20.67 -5.13 26.77
C TYR A 417 20.52 -6.29 27.75
N GLY A 418 21.39 -7.30 27.62
CA GLY A 418 21.39 -8.49 28.48
C GLY A 418 21.53 -9.79 27.69
N GLY A 419 21.15 -9.77 26.41
CA GLY A 419 21.29 -10.90 25.49
C GLY A 419 20.01 -11.18 24.70
N ALA A 420 20.14 -12.01 23.67
CA ALA A 420 19.04 -12.48 22.85
C ALA A 420 19.36 -13.84 22.22
N VAL A 421 18.31 -14.62 22.00
CA VAL A 421 18.37 -15.93 21.34
C VAL A 421 17.30 -15.97 20.24
N PRO A 422 17.67 -16.06 18.95
CA PRO A 422 16.77 -16.45 17.88
C PRO A 422 16.53 -17.96 18.03
N ALA A 423 15.56 -18.34 18.85
CA ALA A 423 15.37 -19.72 19.28
C ALA A 423 15.03 -20.66 18.13
N ILE A 424 14.28 -20.16 17.16
CA ILE A 424 13.89 -20.86 15.94
C ILE A 424 13.98 -19.87 14.78
N TYR A 425 14.76 -20.18 13.75
CA TYR A 425 14.89 -19.31 12.59
C TYR A 425 15.23 -20.09 11.33
N ILE A 426 14.85 -19.54 10.19
CA ILE A 426 15.29 -19.98 8.87
C ILE A 426 16.56 -19.19 8.55
N ASP A 427 17.64 -19.88 8.20
CA ASP A 427 18.92 -19.26 7.87
C ASP A 427 19.01 -18.81 6.41
N LYS A 428 20.10 -18.15 6.04
CA LYS A 428 20.34 -17.63 4.68
C LYS A 428 20.42 -18.72 3.60
N GLU A 429 20.61 -19.98 4.00
CA GLU A 429 20.58 -21.15 3.12
C GLU A 429 19.18 -21.80 3.06
N GLY A 430 18.17 -21.16 3.66
CA GLY A 430 16.80 -21.67 3.73
C GLY A 430 16.60 -22.77 4.75
N LYS A 431 17.62 -23.10 5.56
CA LYS A 431 17.57 -24.21 6.52
C LYS A 431 17.02 -23.76 7.86
N LEU A 432 16.25 -24.64 8.49
CA LEU A 432 15.71 -24.43 9.82
C LEU A 432 16.79 -24.64 10.87
N ARG A 433 17.03 -23.63 11.71
CA ARG A 433 17.94 -23.68 12.85
C ARG A 433 17.18 -23.60 14.16
N VAL A 434 17.58 -24.44 15.11
CA VAL A 434 16.95 -24.51 16.43
C VAL A 434 18.00 -24.49 17.53
N SER A 435 17.80 -23.58 18.47
CA SER A 435 18.40 -23.57 19.79
C SER A 435 17.35 -23.05 20.74
N LEU A 436 16.53 -23.94 21.31
CA LEU A 436 15.45 -23.53 22.20
C LEU A 436 16.05 -22.93 23.48
N PHE A 437 16.24 -21.61 23.42
CA PHE A 437 16.95 -20.74 24.35
C PHE A 437 18.45 -21.04 24.49
N TYR A 438 19.10 -20.28 25.37
CA TYR A 438 20.55 -20.22 25.44
C TYR A 438 21.14 -21.48 26.10
N ASP A 439 22.08 -22.13 25.42
CA ASP A 439 22.78 -23.34 25.91
C ASP A 439 24.08 -23.02 26.66
N GLY A 440 24.42 -21.74 26.83
CA GLY A 440 25.64 -21.31 27.52
C GLY A 440 26.91 -21.33 26.66
N VAL A 441 26.81 -21.72 25.39
CA VAL A 441 27.96 -21.88 24.50
C VAL A 441 28.26 -20.55 23.80
N SER A 442 29.50 -20.08 23.93
CA SER A 442 29.98 -18.85 23.29
C SER A 442 30.20 -19.03 21.79
N PHE A 443 30.15 -17.92 21.05
CA PHE A 443 30.37 -17.89 19.60
C PHE A 443 31.69 -18.57 19.18
N GLY A 444 31.63 -19.41 18.15
CA GLY A 444 32.79 -20.13 17.59
C GLY A 444 33.16 -21.43 18.32
N GLN A 445 32.37 -21.87 19.30
CA GLN A 445 32.45 -23.23 19.85
C GLN A 445 31.37 -24.11 19.25
N GLU A 446 31.68 -25.40 19.06
CA GLU A 446 30.72 -26.39 18.57
C GLU A 446 29.51 -26.46 19.51
N SER A 447 28.42 -25.82 19.09
CA SER A 447 27.11 -26.07 19.66
C SER A 447 26.42 -27.07 18.75
N ASN A 448 26.08 -28.27 19.24
CA ASN A 448 25.34 -29.31 18.50
C ASN A 448 23.88 -28.90 18.16
N LYS A 449 23.61 -27.62 17.95
CA LYS A 449 22.31 -27.04 17.60
C LYS A 449 21.81 -27.69 16.32
N TYR A 450 20.49 -27.86 16.23
CA TYR A 450 19.92 -28.50 15.06
C TYR A 450 19.93 -27.55 13.86
N VAL A 451 20.28 -28.10 12.70
CA VAL A 451 20.13 -27.48 11.38
C VAL A 451 19.46 -28.51 10.49
N SER A 452 18.41 -28.13 9.75
CA SER A 452 17.73 -29.04 8.85
C SER A 452 18.62 -29.51 7.68
N GLU A 453 18.37 -30.74 7.25
CA GLU A 453 19.00 -31.32 6.06
C GLU A 453 18.51 -30.57 4.80
N ASP A 454 17.20 -30.43 4.67
CA ASP A 454 16.53 -29.75 3.57
C ASP A 454 16.18 -28.29 3.91
N SER A 455 15.99 -27.48 2.88
CA SER A 455 15.43 -26.13 2.98
C SER A 455 13.95 -26.17 3.38
N VAL A 456 13.51 -25.18 4.16
CA VAL A 456 12.12 -25.01 4.64
C VAL A 456 11.52 -23.66 4.20
N ASP A 457 12.24 -22.89 3.38
CA ASP A 457 11.80 -21.68 2.70
C ASP A 457 11.31 -21.98 1.26
N ASP A 458 10.68 -23.15 1.09
CA ASP A 458 10.18 -23.66 -0.20
C ASP A 458 8.74 -23.20 -0.51
N ASN A 459 8.23 -22.23 0.26
CA ASN A 459 6.85 -21.74 0.22
C ASN A 459 5.81 -22.86 0.45
N GLN A 460 6.17 -23.94 1.14
CA GLN A 460 5.23 -24.94 1.65
C GLN A 460 4.99 -24.76 3.15
N TRP A 461 3.89 -25.33 3.64
CA TRP A 461 3.60 -25.36 5.06
C TRP A 461 4.41 -26.45 5.75
N HIS A 462 5.24 -26.04 6.70
CA HIS A 462 5.98 -26.92 7.59
C HIS A 462 5.46 -26.83 9.01
N HIS A 463 5.52 -27.95 9.72
CA HIS A 463 5.18 -28.04 11.14
C HIS A 463 6.45 -28.27 11.95
N ILE A 464 6.70 -27.43 12.94
CA ILE A 464 7.77 -27.63 13.91
C ILE A 464 7.17 -27.89 15.29
N LEU A 465 7.70 -28.90 15.97
CA LEU A 465 7.51 -29.12 17.40
C LEU A 465 8.89 -29.27 18.04
N ILE A 466 9.15 -28.51 19.11
CA ILE A 466 10.35 -28.67 19.92
C ILE A 466 9.92 -28.95 21.35
N THR A 467 10.52 -29.97 21.95
CA THR A 467 10.29 -30.32 23.36
C THR A 467 11.58 -30.13 24.14
N TYR A 468 11.52 -29.53 25.32
CA TYR A 468 12.64 -29.46 26.23
C TYR A 468 12.21 -29.94 27.62
N GLY A 469 12.96 -30.88 28.19
CA GLY A 469 12.75 -31.34 29.56
C GLY A 469 13.87 -32.26 30.02
N ASN A 470 14.14 -32.26 31.33
CA ASN A 470 15.26 -32.99 31.93
C ASN A 470 16.63 -32.76 31.24
N GLY A 471 16.85 -31.57 30.67
CA GLY A 471 18.08 -31.23 29.95
C GLY A 471 18.19 -31.85 28.55
N THR A 472 17.09 -32.35 28.00
CA THR A 472 17.01 -32.90 26.64
C THR A 472 16.10 -32.03 25.77
N GLU A 473 16.62 -31.58 24.63
CA GLU A 473 15.88 -30.96 23.54
C GLU A 473 15.63 -32.01 22.45
N ILE A 474 14.39 -32.10 21.97
CA ILE A 474 14.03 -32.92 20.81
C ILE A 474 13.34 -32.04 19.79
N VAL A 475 13.83 -32.06 18.55
CA VAL A 475 13.24 -31.32 17.42
C VAL A 475 12.49 -32.31 16.53
N TYR A 476 11.24 -31.99 16.24
CA TYR A 476 10.42 -32.64 15.24
C TYR A 476 10.12 -31.63 14.13
N LEU A 477 10.29 -32.05 12.89
CA LEU A 477 9.92 -31.30 11.69
C LEU A 477 9.00 -32.20 10.86
N ASP A 478 7.84 -31.69 10.50
CA ASP A 478 6.79 -32.38 9.74
C ASP A 478 6.43 -33.74 10.35
N GLY A 479 6.19 -33.71 11.68
CA GLY A 479 5.83 -34.88 12.49
C GLY A 479 6.96 -35.90 12.70
N SER A 480 8.14 -35.70 12.10
CA SER A 480 9.27 -36.63 12.17
C SER A 480 10.35 -36.13 13.13
N LYS A 481 10.87 -37.01 13.98
CA LYS A 481 11.99 -36.68 14.88
C LYS A 481 13.27 -36.44 14.07
N LYS A 482 13.85 -35.25 14.21
CA LYS A 482 15.04 -34.84 13.45
C LYS A 482 16.31 -34.76 14.29
N ASN A 483 16.19 -34.33 15.55
CA ASN A 483 17.36 -34.20 16.42
C ASN A 483 17.02 -34.48 17.88
N VAL A 484 18.01 -35.00 18.61
CA VAL A 484 17.99 -35.12 20.08
C VAL A 484 19.31 -34.56 20.59
N ARG A 485 19.23 -33.58 21.49
CA ARG A 485 20.39 -32.89 22.04
C ARG A 485 20.27 -32.76 23.55
N GLU A 486 21.35 -33.08 24.25
CA GLU A 486 21.42 -32.89 25.70
C GLU A 486 22.21 -31.62 26.01
N PHE A 487 21.60 -30.71 26.78
CA PHE A 487 22.26 -29.52 27.31
C PHE A 487 21.48 -28.94 28.50
N SER A 488 22.15 -28.10 29.29
CA SER A 488 21.49 -27.32 30.34
C SER A 488 21.29 -25.88 29.85
N GLN A 489 20.04 -25.45 29.74
CA GLN A 489 19.70 -24.06 29.47
C GLN A 489 20.34 -23.11 30.51
N LYS A 490 20.87 -21.98 30.04
CA LYS A 490 21.53 -20.96 30.86
C LYS A 490 20.78 -19.64 30.77
N GLY A 491 20.39 -19.10 31.93
CA GLY A 491 19.84 -17.76 31.99
C GLY A 491 20.88 -16.69 31.73
N TYR A 492 20.51 -15.68 30.96
CA TYR A 492 21.33 -14.49 30.71
C TYR A 492 20.63 -13.19 31.18
N SER A 493 19.34 -13.27 31.53
CA SER A 493 18.53 -12.15 32.01
C SER A 493 17.67 -12.55 33.22
N ASN A 494 17.23 -11.55 33.96
CA ASN A 494 16.22 -11.67 35.02
C ASN A 494 14.79 -11.55 34.49
N ASN A 495 14.61 -10.90 33.33
CA ASN A 495 13.32 -10.78 32.65
C ASN A 495 13.50 -11.02 31.15
N TYR A 496 12.54 -11.75 30.57
CA TYR A 496 12.51 -12.03 29.14
C TYR A 496 11.21 -11.58 28.52
N LYS A 497 11.31 -11.14 27.25
CA LYS A 497 10.19 -11.09 26.32
C LYS A 497 10.38 -12.15 25.24
N TYR A 498 9.26 -12.66 24.72
CA TYR A 498 9.24 -13.66 23.66
C TYR A 498 8.49 -13.12 22.47
N LEU A 499 9.12 -13.16 21.30
CA LEU A 499 8.56 -12.58 20.08
C LEU A 499 8.40 -13.65 19.01
N LEU A 500 7.32 -13.54 18.24
CA LEU A 500 7.13 -14.25 16.99
C LEU A 500 7.39 -13.30 15.82
N GLY A 501 8.05 -13.80 14.78
CA GLY A 501 8.25 -13.06 13.54
C GLY A 501 9.43 -12.09 13.52
N THR A 502 10.19 -11.98 14.62
CA THR A 502 11.46 -11.24 14.65
C THR A 502 12.33 -11.71 15.81
N GLY A 503 13.65 -11.45 15.73
CA GLY A 503 14.58 -11.69 16.82
C GLY A 503 15.92 -11.00 16.62
N TYR A 504 16.58 -10.62 17.72
CA TYR A 504 17.91 -10.03 17.68
C TYR A 504 18.96 -11.15 17.55
N ALA A 505 19.59 -11.25 16.38
CA ALA A 505 20.43 -12.37 15.96
C ALA A 505 21.91 -11.99 15.75
N ASN A 506 22.40 -11.00 16.50
CA ASN A 506 23.80 -10.57 16.42
C ASN A 506 24.78 -11.73 16.66
N SER A 507 25.63 -12.01 15.66
CA SER A 507 26.66 -13.04 15.73
C SER A 507 26.12 -14.48 15.89
N TRP A 508 24.93 -14.77 15.38
CA TRP A 508 24.42 -16.14 15.25
C TRP A 508 24.82 -16.76 13.90
N GLU A 509 24.86 -18.09 13.82
CA GLU A 509 25.24 -18.82 12.59
C GLU A 509 24.13 -18.78 11.53
N GLY A 510 24.51 -18.84 10.25
CA GLY A 510 23.54 -18.84 9.15
C GLY A 510 22.83 -17.49 8.93
N ILE A 511 23.25 -16.47 9.65
CA ILE A 511 22.72 -15.11 9.57
C ILE A 511 23.23 -14.42 8.29
N PRO A 512 22.33 -13.84 7.45
CA PRO A 512 22.74 -13.06 6.29
C PRO A 512 23.60 -11.85 6.66
N THR A 513 24.52 -11.44 5.77
CA THR A 513 25.40 -10.30 6.03
C THR A 513 24.67 -8.96 6.08
N TYR A 514 23.51 -8.84 5.42
CA TYR A 514 22.72 -7.61 5.36
C TYR A 514 22.04 -7.23 6.69
N ILE A 515 21.96 -8.15 7.66
CA ILE A 515 21.42 -7.87 9.01
C ILE A 515 22.50 -7.51 10.03
N ASN A 516 23.76 -7.31 9.61
CA ASN A 516 24.85 -6.98 10.53
C ASN A 516 24.69 -5.60 11.22
N TRP A 517 23.87 -4.70 10.67
CA TRP A 517 23.78 -3.30 11.10
C TRP A 517 22.61 -3.05 12.06
N ASP A 518 21.43 -3.62 11.79
CA ASP A 518 20.25 -3.57 12.66
C ASP A 518 20.20 -4.74 13.64
N LYS A 519 20.82 -5.89 13.28
CA LYS A 519 20.92 -7.14 14.06
C LYS A 519 19.57 -7.79 14.37
N TRP A 520 18.48 -7.14 14.00
CA TRP A 520 17.13 -7.66 14.01
C TRP A 520 16.90 -8.50 12.76
N PHE A 521 16.63 -9.78 12.98
CA PHE A 521 16.38 -10.74 11.93
C PHE A 521 14.89 -11.03 11.82
N THR A 522 14.24 -10.30 10.91
CA THR A 522 12.79 -10.29 10.77
C THR A 522 12.32 -11.37 9.80
N TYR A 523 11.21 -12.01 10.15
CA TYR A 523 10.55 -13.04 9.36
C TYR A 523 9.50 -12.46 8.44
N PHE A 524 9.45 -12.99 7.22
CA PHE A 524 8.46 -12.65 6.21
C PHE A 524 7.81 -13.95 5.76
N GLY A 525 6.56 -14.17 6.13
CA GLY A 525 5.90 -15.44 5.91
C GLY A 525 4.66 -15.59 6.76
N ARG A 526 4.05 -16.77 6.71
CA ARG A 526 2.81 -17.06 7.43
C ARG A 526 3.06 -18.01 8.59
N MET A 527 2.33 -17.84 9.70
CA MET A 527 2.29 -18.82 10.78
C MET A 527 0.85 -19.17 11.14
N ASP A 528 0.66 -20.35 11.71
CA ASP A 528 -0.64 -20.81 12.22
C ASP A 528 -0.45 -21.80 13.39
N LYS A 529 -1.52 -22.04 14.16
CA LYS A 529 -1.62 -23.04 15.25
C LYS A 529 -0.42 -23.01 16.20
N ILE A 530 -0.13 -21.84 16.73
CA ILE A 530 0.98 -21.65 17.66
C ILE A 530 0.56 -22.17 19.02
N ALA A 531 1.33 -23.09 19.61
CA ALA A 531 0.98 -23.73 20.86
C ALA A 531 2.18 -23.89 21.79
N VAL A 532 1.95 -23.67 23.08
CA VAL A 532 2.93 -23.87 24.15
C VAL A 532 2.34 -24.81 25.18
N TYR A 533 3.07 -25.84 25.58
CA TYR A 533 2.64 -26.86 26.55
C TYR A 533 3.57 -26.88 27.76
N GLU A 534 3.01 -27.08 28.96
CA GLU A 534 3.76 -27.17 30.22
C GLU A 534 4.42 -28.55 30.46
N ARG A 535 4.70 -29.28 29.39
CA ARG A 535 5.25 -30.65 29.45
C ARG A 535 6.04 -30.99 28.21
N VAL A 536 6.86 -32.04 28.32
CA VAL A 536 7.44 -32.72 27.15
C VAL A 536 6.34 -33.51 26.43
N LEU A 537 6.15 -33.24 25.15
CA LEU A 537 5.29 -34.02 24.26
C LEU A 537 6.04 -35.27 23.73
N SER A 538 5.29 -36.34 23.48
CA SER A 538 5.85 -37.61 22.98
C SER A 538 6.00 -37.63 21.46
N ASP A 539 6.76 -38.58 20.91
CA ASP A 539 6.83 -38.87 19.46
C ASP A 539 5.43 -39.05 18.83
N LYS A 540 4.51 -39.65 19.59
CA LYS A 540 3.11 -39.86 19.17
C LYS A 540 2.35 -38.53 19.11
N ASP A 541 2.53 -37.68 20.13
CA ASP A 541 1.92 -36.35 20.16
C ASP A 541 2.43 -35.51 18.98
N ALA A 542 3.74 -35.57 18.69
CA ALA A 542 4.35 -34.89 17.55
C ALA A 542 3.71 -35.29 16.21
N LYS A 543 3.57 -36.60 15.99
CA LYS A 543 2.92 -37.13 14.78
C LYS A 543 1.44 -36.75 14.71
N ASN A 544 0.73 -36.79 15.83
CA ASN A 544 -0.69 -36.43 15.88
C ASN A 544 -0.92 -34.95 15.58
N LEU A 545 -0.13 -34.04 16.17
CA LEU A 545 -0.22 -32.59 15.88
C LEU A 545 0.06 -32.27 14.42
N TYR A 546 1.02 -32.96 13.79
CA TYR A 546 1.28 -32.82 12.37
C TYR A 546 0.10 -33.32 11.51
N LEU A 547 -0.45 -34.50 11.83
CA LEU A 547 -1.57 -35.10 11.08
C LEU A 547 -2.89 -34.33 11.27
N GLU A 548 -3.08 -33.67 12.39
CA GLU A 548 -4.20 -32.76 12.64
C GLU A 548 -4.19 -31.55 11.71
N GLY A 549 -3.01 -31.16 11.20
CA GLY A 549 -2.86 -30.14 10.18
C GLY A 549 -3.19 -28.73 10.68
N ARG A 550 -3.64 -27.88 9.74
CA ARG A 550 -4.03 -26.49 9.99
C ARG A 550 -5.55 -26.28 10.01
N GLU A 551 -6.37 -27.33 9.90
CA GLU A 551 -7.83 -27.18 9.81
C GLU A 551 -8.43 -26.52 11.06
N SER A 552 -9.32 -25.55 10.85
CA SER A 552 -10.15 -24.96 11.91
C SER A 552 -11.28 -25.92 12.29
N VAL A 553 -11.15 -26.61 13.42
CA VAL A 553 -12.26 -27.43 13.93
C VAL A 553 -13.23 -26.53 14.71
N ILE A 554 -14.06 -25.79 13.99
CA ILE A 554 -15.35 -25.34 14.51
C ILE A 554 -16.38 -26.31 13.93
N SER A 555 -16.58 -27.46 14.58
CA SER A 555 -17.78 -28.23 14.29
C SER A 555 -18.95 -27.48 14.92
N SER A 556 -19.85 -26.96 14.09
CA SER A 556 -21.23 -26.74 14.51
C SER A 556 -21.82 -28.12 14.85
N GLU A 557 -21.80 -28.50 16.13
CA GLU A 557 -22.75 -29.50 16.57
C GLU A 557 -24.13 -28.86 16.42
N LYS A 558 -24.86 -29.26 15.37
CA LYS A 558 -26.31 -29.03 15.32
C LYS A 558 -26.89 -29.48 16.67
N PRO A 559 -27.72 -28.67 17.34
CA PRO A 559 -28.48 -29.13 18.49
C PRO A 559 -29.18 -30.44 18.11
N LYS A 560 -29.11 -31.45 18.99
CA LYS A 560 -29.94 -32.64 18.83
C LYS A 560 -31.38 -32.17 18.69
N GLU A 561 -32.00 -32.60 17.61
CA GLU A 561 -33.40 -32.34 17.29
C GLU A 561 -34.26 -32.91 18.42
N ASP A 562 -34.65 -32.05 19.37
CA ASP A 562 -35.62 -32.40 20.39
C ASP A 562 -37.00 -32.48 19.75
N LYS A 563 -37.71 -33.54 20.13
CA LYS A 563 -38.97 -34.02 19.54
C LYS A 563 -40.03 -32.91 19.44
N PRO A 564 -40.95 -33.01 18.46
CA PRO A 564 -42.01 -32.01 18.30
C PRO A 564 -42.97 -32.06 19.49
N VAL A 565 -43.17 -30.91 20.14
CA VAL A 565 -44.25 -30.65 21.10
C VAL A 565 -45.39 -29.97 20.32
N PRO A 566 -46.67 -30.37 20.54
CA PRO A 566 -47.73 -30.16 19.56
C PRO A 566 -48.29 -28.74 19.55
N GLU A 567 -48.74 -28.39 18.33
CA GLU A 567 -49.46 -27.21 17.87
C GLU A 567 -50.69 -26.84 18.71
N PRO A 568 -50.99 -25.53 18.87
CA PRO A 568 -52.35 -25.06 19.03
C PRO A 568 -52.85 -24.29 17.80
N GLU A 569 -54.09 -24.63 17.45
CA GLU A 569 -54.98 -24.22 16.36
C GLU A 569 -54.86 -22.81 15.75
N VAL A 570 -54.98 -22.82 14.42
CA VAL A 570 -55.19 -21.69 13.51
C VAL A 570 -56.67 -21.23 13.49
N VAL A 571 -56.91 -19.92 13.51
CA VAL A 571 -58.08 -19.30 12.85
C VAL A 571 -57.59 -18.16 11.93
N PRO A 572 -58.07 -18.06 10.66
CA PRO A 572 -57.42 -17.28 9.59
C PRO A 572 -58.13 -15.96 9.27
N THR A 573 -57.41 -15.04 8.61
CA THR A 573 -57.78 -14.12 7.48
C THR A 573 -56.79 -12.95 7.43
N SER A 574 -56.34 -12.34 6.34
CA SER A 574 -56.37 -12.55 4.88
C SER A 574 -55.63 -11.37 4.22
N GLY A 575 -54.89 -11.62 3.12
CA GLY A 575 -54.55 -10.60 2.10
C GLY A 575 -53.08 -10.14 2.10
N ASN A 576 -52.21 -10.71 1.25
CA ASN A 576 -51.77 -10.18 -0.07
C ASN A 576 -50.93 -8.89 0.05
N SER A 577 -49.74 -8.66 -0.54
CA SER A 577 -48.97 -9.27 -1.65
C SER A 577 -47.53 -8.73 -1.48
N GLY A 578 -46.45 -9.51 -1.72
CA GLY A 578 -45.69 -9.46 -2.98
C GLY A 578 -44.47 -8.53 -2.96
N SER A 579 -43.25 -9.09 -2.98
CA SER A 579 -42.00 -8.49 -3.51
C SER A 579 -40.95 -9.64 -3.56
N GLY A 580 -40.16 -9.90 -4.60
CA GLY A 580 -39.55 -9.00 -5.56
C GLY A 580 -38.06 -8.84 -5.20
N THR A 581 -37.21 -9.78 -5.62
CA THR A 581 -35.75 -9.75 -5.41
C THR A 581 -35.00 -9.26 -6.65
N LEU A 582 -34.28 -8.15 -6.50
CA LEU A 582 -33.07 -7.69 -7.19
C LEU A 582 -32.00 -7.59 -6.06
N GLY A 583 -30.72 -7.94 -6.20
CA GLY A 583 -29.80 -7.64 -7.29
C GLY A 583 -28.82 -6.54 -6.84
N SER A 584 -27.62 -6.95 -6.40
CA SER A 584 -26.32 -6.25 -6.20
C SER A 584 -26.18 -4.72 -6.17
N GLY A 585 -25.39 -4.27 -5.19
CA GLY A 585 -24.58 -3.04 -5.15
C GLY A 585 -24.21 -2.75 -3.68
N GLY A 586 -22.97 -2.75 -3.21
CA GLY A 586 -21.76 -2.15 -3.77
C GLY A 586 -21.56 -0.75 -3.17
N GLY A 587 -21.20 -0.65 -1.88
CA GLY A 587 -21.05 0.61 -1.17
C GLY A 587 -19.81 0.62 -0.26
N ARG A 588 -18.86 1.48 -0.62
CA ARG A 588 -17.50 1.64 -0.10
C ARG A 588 -17.52 2.62 1.09
N VAL A 589 -16.96 2.25 2.24
CA VAL A 589 -16.79 3.16 3.40
C VAL A 589 -15.31 3.33 3.72
N THR A 590 -14.87 4.59 3.66
CA THR A 590 -13.57 5.10 4.07
C THR A 590 -13.51 5.31 5.58
N PHE A 591 -12.44 4.86 6.23
CA PHE A 591 -12.10 5.27 7.59
C PHE A 591 -10.74 5.99 7.59
N SER A 592 -10.79 7.26 7.96
CA SER A 592 -9.64 8.10 8.31
C SER A 592 -9.12 7.71 9.68
N ASN A 593 -7.84 7.32 9.77
CA ASN A 593 -7.15 7.06 11.03
C ASN A 593 -6.06 8.11 11.24
N SER A 594 -6.18 8.89 12.31
CA SER A 594 -5.13 9.74 12.87
C SER A 594 -4.42 8.97 14.00
N GLY A 595 -3.19 8.53 13.72
CA GLY A 595 -2.31 7.90 14.70
C GLY A 595 -0.87 7.91 14.19
N SER A 596 0.01 8.63 14.89
CA SER A 596 1.43 8.80 14.59
C SER A 596 2.15 7.44 14.52
N GLY A 597 2.43 6.96 13.32
CA GLY A 597 2.84 5.58 13.03
C GLY A 597 4.34 5.36 13.02
N VAL A 598 4.81 4.38 13.78
CA VAL A 598 6.14 3.77 13.62
C VAL A 598 6.15 2.93 12.35
N TYR A 599 7.06 3.21 11.41
CA TYR A 599 7.17 2.50 10.15
C TYR A 599 7.80 1.11 10.33
N SER A 600 7.19 0.07 9.72
CA SER A 600 7.73 -1.30 9.71
C SER A 600 8.26 -1.66 8.32
N ALA A 601 9.47 -2.22 8.29
CA ALA A 601 10.20 -2.59 7.07
C ALA A 601 9.44 -3.64 6.25
N LYS A 602 9.33 -3.45 4.94
CA LYS A 602 8.62 -4.35 4.02
C LYS A 602 9.58 -5.11 3.11
N MET A 603 9.18 -6.31 2.70
CA MET A 603 9.89 -7.12 1.74
C MET A 603 9.08 -7.30 0.46
N TYR A 604 9.75 -7.13 -0.68
CA TYR A 604 9.17 -7.29 -2.00
C TYR A 604 9.88 -8.42 -2.73
N VAL A 605 9.17 -9.50 -3.03
CA VAL A 605 9.67 -10.62 -3.81
C VAL A 605 9.23 -10.44 -5.26
N ILE A 606 10.20 -10.32 -6.17
CA ILE A 606 9.99 -10.07 -7.60
C ILE A 606 10.32 -11.35 -8.37
N ASN A 607 9.43 -11.75 -9.27
CA ASN A 607 9.70 -12.87 -10.19
C ASN A 607 10.43 -12.41 -11.47
N ASP A 608 10.97 -13.36 -12.23
CA ASP A 608 11.79 -13.09 -13.41
C ASP A 608 11.04 -12.22 -14.45
N THR A 609 9.76 -12.51 -14.71
CA THR A 609 8.93 -11.73 -15.65
C THR A 609 8.76 -10.27 -15.21
N GLN A 610 8.59 -10.01 -13.91
CA GLN A 610 8.47 -8.65 -13.39
C GLN A 610 9.80 -7.91 -13.48
N LEU A 611 10.92 -8.60 -13.27
CA LEU A 611 12.24 -8.02 -13.35
C LEU A 611 12.63 -7.68 -14.80
N GLU A 612 12.28 -8.51 -15.77
CA GLU A 612 12.50 -8.26 -17.21
C GLU A 612 11.67 -7.09 -17.75
N ASN A 613 10.46 -6.88 -17.24
CA ASN A 613 9.57 -5.80 -17.67
C ASN A 613 9.86 -4.46 -16.97
N GLY A 614 10.82 -4.41 -16.05
CA GLY A 614 11.12 -3.24 -15.23
C GLY A 614 10.14 -3.09 -14.07
N TYR A 615 10.50 -3.63 -12.91
CA TYR A 615 9.71 -3.53 -11.68
C TYR A 615 9.94 -2.19 -10.99
N ILE A 616 8.87 -1.48 -10.60
CA ILE A 616 8.95 -0.20 -9.88
C ILE A 616 8.29 -0.35 -8.51
N GLN A 617 9.01 0.02 -7.45
CA GLN A 617 8.54 -0.13 -6.08
C GLN A 617 8.85 1.08 -5.21
N SER A 618 7.88 1.47 -4.39
CA SER A 618 8.10 2.42 -3.30
C SER A 618 8.70 1.69 -2.09
N LEU A 619 9.93 2.04 -1.75
CA LEU A 619 10.74 1.49 -0.67
C LEU A 619 11.01 2.55 0.39
N ARG A 620 10.97 2.20 1.66
CA ARG A 620 11.41 3.07 2.78
C ARG A 620 12.64 2.50 3.46
N ALA A 621 13.12 3.19 4.48
CA ALA A 621 14.30 2.75 5.23
C ALA A 621 14.02 1.37 5.84
N ASN A 622 14.98 0.47 5.69
CA ASN A 622 14.96 -0.95 6.03
C ASN A 622 14.15 -1.87 5.12
N ASP A 623 13.47 -1.36 4.09
CA ASP A 623 12.79 -2.23 3.12
C ASP A 623 13.79 -3.08 2.32
N LEU A 624 13.34 -4.27 1.92
CA LEU A 624 14.13 -5.24 1.17
C LEU A 624 13.43 -5.62 -0.14
N VAL A 625 14.24 -5.91 -1.15
CA VAL A 625 13.77 -6.48 -2.42
C VAL A 625 14.55 -7.76 -2.71
N LYS A 626 13.83 -8.87 -2.92
CA LYS A 626 14.34 -10.15 -3.43
C LYS A 626 14.07 -10.26 -4.92
N PHE A 627 15.05 -10.68 -5.68
CA PHE A 627 14.86 -11.11 -7.06
C PHE A 627 15.89 -12.19 -7.43
N LYS A 628 15.70 -12.87 -8.56
CA LYS A 628 16.65 -13.88 -9.05
C LYS A 628 17.35 -13.39 -10.32
N ILE A 629 18.64 -13.72 -10.46
CA ILE A 629 19.40 -13.59 -11.70
C ILE A 629 19.99 -14.96 -12.01
N LYS A 630 19.62 -15.56 -13.16
CA LYS A 630 20.09 -16.91 -13.61
C LYS A 630 20.03 -17.99 -12.49
N ASN A 631 18.91 -18.04 -11.75
CA ASN A 631 18.63 -18.92 -10.59
C ASN A 631 19.36 -18.62 -9.27
N GLU A 632 20.17 -17.56 -9.19
CA GLU A 632 20.76 -17.09 -7.92
C GLU A 632 19.92 -15.95 -7.33
N SER A 633 19.64 -16.02 -6.02
CA SER A 633 18.85 -14.99 -5.32
C SER A 633 19.73 -13.78 -4.95
N ILE A 634 19.33 -12.60 -5.41
CA ILE A 634 19.95 -11.31 -5.16
C ILE A 634 19.04 -10.46 -4.26
N TYR A 635 19.67 -9.68 -3.39
CA TYR A 635 19.02 -8.94 -2.31
C TYR A 635 19.43 -7.47 -2.38
N LEU A 636 18.45 -6.56 -2.46
CA LEU A 636 18.64 -5.12 -2.36
C LEU A 636 17.99 -4.60 -1.07
N LYS A 637 18.79 -4.06 -0.14
CA LYS A 637 18.30 -3.43 1.10
C LYS A 637 18.43 -1.92 1.03
N VAL A 638 17.40 -1.21 1.48
CA VAL A 638 17.48 0.23 1.72
C VAL A 638 17.99 0.46 3.14
N LEU A 639 19.24 0.90 3.29
CA LEU A 639 19.85 1.16 4.59
C LEU A 639 19.30 2.44 5.22
N SER A 640 19.19 3.51 4.44
CA SER A 640 18.63 4.79 4.87
C SER A 640 18.19 5.64 3.68
N LEU A 641 17.37 6.65 3.95
CA LEU A 641 16.99 7.68 2.98
C LEU A 641 17.29 9.06 3.57
N SER A 642 17.77 9.96 2.73
CA SER A 642 17.76 11.40 2.97
C SER A 642 16.74 12.05 2.03
N SER A 643 16.63 13.38 2.09
CA SER A 643 15.80 14.15 1.16
C SER A 643 16.24 14.05 -0.31
N ASN A 644 17.46 13.58 -0.58
CA ASN A 644 18.06 13.63 -1.92
C ASN A 644 18.77 12.34 -2.35
N ALA A 645 18.90 11.35 -1.47
CA ALA A 645 19.61 10.13 -1.79
C ALA A 645 19.08 8.92 -0.99
N VAL A 646 19.22 7.75 -1.60
CA VAL A 646 18.93 6.46 -0.98
C VAL A 646 20.24 5.70 -0.84
N LEU A 647 20.54 5.27 0.38
CA LEU A 647 21.68 4.40 0.65
C LEU A 647 21.23 2.95 0.53
N PHE A 648 21.80 2.23 -0.44
CA PHE A 648 21.53 0.83 -0.70
C PHE A 648 22.68 -0.08 -0.29
N GLU A 649 22.34 -1.33 -0.01
CA GLU A 649 23.26 -2.47 0.05
C GLU A 649 22.77 -3.57 -0.89
N ILE A 650 23.67 -4.12 -1.71
CA ILE A 650 23.40 -5.26 -2.59
C ILE A 650 24.41 -6.39 -2.30
N ASN A 651 23.94 -7.63 -2.25
CA ASN A 651 24.71 -8.78 -1.74
C ASN A 651 25.79 -9.33 -2.69
N SER A 652 26.02 -8.73 -3.87
CA SER A 652 27.10 -9.10 -4.79
C SER A 652 28.41 -8.39 -4.45
N THR A 653 29.14 -8.87 -3.43
CA THR A 653 30.41 -8.33 -2.89
C THR A 653 30.33 -6.87 -2.39
N PRO A 654 30.62 -6.59 -1.11
CA PRO A 654 30.01 -5.45 -0.43
C PRO A 654 30.49 -4.12 -1.01
N SER A 655 29.56 -3.42 -1.68
CA SER A 655 29.65 -1.99 -1.86
C SER A 655 28.30 -1.43 -1.46
N SER A 656 28.23 -0.78 -0.29
CA SER A 656 27.14 0.16 -0.06
C SER A 656 27.30 1.29 -1.06
N PHE A 657 26.20 1.74 -1.65
CA PHE A 657 26.22 2.80 -2.64
C PHE A 657 24.99 3.68 -2.47
N SER A 658 25.17 4.96 -2.78
CA SER A 658 24.11 5.95 -2.70
C SER A 658 23.65 6.28 -4.11
N LEU A 659 22.34 6.37 -4.33
CA LEU A 659 21.76 6.90 -5.57
C LEU A 659 20.81 8.05 -5.24
N GLY A 660 20.97 9.15 -5.95
CA GLY A 660 20.03 10.26 -5.99
C GLY A 660 18.90 10.03 -6.98
N VAL A 661 17.95 10.97 -7.03
CA VAL A 661 16.83 10.94 -7.98
C VAL A 661 17.35 10.94 -9.43
N ASN A 662 16.81 10.04 -10.26
CA ASN A 662 17.21 9.72 -11.62
C ASN A 662 18.64 9.17 -11.80
N GLU A 663 19.35 8.91 -10.71
CA GLU A 663 20.61 8.17 -10.80
C GLU A 663 20.33 6.68 -10.94
N SER A 664 21.12 6.03 -11.80
CA SER A 664 21.08 4.60 -11.98
C SER A 664 22.47 3.99 -11.82
N LYS A 665 22.50 2.73 -11.39
CA LYS A 665 23.72 1.94 -11.29
C LYS A 665 23.50 0.59 -11.94
N LEU A 666 24.51 0.17 -12.70
CA LEU A 666 24.54 -1.10 -13.40
C LEU A 666 25.35 -2.10 -12.58
N PHE A 667 24.84 -3.32 -12.46
CA PHE A 667 25.46 -4.41 -11.72
C PHE A 667 25.72 -5.60 -12.63
N GLU A 668 26.79 -6.29 -12.33
CA GLU A 668 27.14 -7.56 -12.96
C GLU A 668 27.42 -8.57 -11.87
N PHE A 669 26.92 -9.78 -12.06
CA PHE A 669 26.90 -10.80 -11.01
C PHE A 669 27.71 -12.06 -11.37
N ASN A 670 28.08 -12.25 -12.63
CA ASN A 670 28.60 -13.52 -13.12
C ASN A 670 29.93 -13.43 -13.89
N ASN A 671 30.60 -12.28 -13.88
CA ASN A 671 31.87 -12.04 -14.58
C ASN A 671 31.85 -12.34 -16.10
N ASP A 672 30.71 -12.13 -16.78
CA ASP A 672 30.56 -12.42 -18.22
C ASP A 672 30.78 -11.21 -19.16
N GLU A 673 31.26 -10.08 -18.61
CA GLU A 673 31.44 -8.80 -19.31
C GLU A 673 30.13 -8.05 -19.68
N PHE A 674 28.95 -8.54 -19.29
CA PHE A 674 27.67 -7.85 -19.47
C PHE A 674 27.07 -7.45 -18.12
N TYR A 675 26.48 -6.26 -18.03
CA TYR A 675 25.63 -5.92 -16.89
C TYR A 675 24.34 -6.74 -16.94
N ASP A 676 23.95 -7.33 -15.80
CA ASP A 676 22.74 -8.15 -15.66
C ASP A 676 21.56 -7.38 -15.04
N LEU A 677 21.81 -6.26 -14.36
CA LEU A 677 20.80 -5.48 -13.66
C LEU A 677 21.07 -3.97 -13.76
N LYS A 678 20.00 -3.21 -14.00
CA LYS A 678 19.95 -1.76 -13.81
C LYS A 678 19.04 -1.43 -12.64
N LEU A 679 19.60 -0.72 -11.66
CA LEU A 679 18.88 -0.13 -10.53
C LEU A 679 18.79 1.38 -10.73
N GLU A 680 17.61 1.97 -10.59
CA GLU A 680 17.41 3.41 -10.74
C GLU A 680 16.47 3.96 -9.66
N VAL A 681 16.83 5.07 -9.03
CA VAL A 681 15.92 5.77 -8.11
C VAL A 681 15.11 6.77 -8.93
N LYS A 682 13.80 6.53 -9.07
CA LYS A 682 12.91 7.39 -9.85
C LYS A 682 12.49 8.64 -9.08
N LEU A 683 12.22 8.50 -7.78
CA LEU A 683 11.72 9.57 -6.91
C LEU A 683 12.17 9.32 -5.46
N ILE A 684 12.33 10.40 -4.68
CA ILE A 684 12.51 10.34 -3.22
C ILE A 684 11.58 11.35 -2.57
N ASN A 685 10.64 10.87 -1.76
CA ASN A 685 9.64 11.65 -1.03
C ASN A 685 9.81 11.43 0.47
N SER A 686 10.54 12.33 1.14
CA SER A 686 10.81 12.30 2.58
C SER A 686 11.43 10.98 3.07
N ASN A 687 10.59 10.00 3.42
CA ASN A 687 10.93 8.70 4.00
C ASN A 687 10.55 7.52 3.08
N VAL A 688 10.22 7.78 1.81
CA VAL A 688 9.93 6.79 0.76
C VAL A 688 10.72 7.12 -0.51
N ALA A 689 11.34 6.13 -1.16
CA ALA A 689 11.93 6.25 -2.49
C ALA A 689 11.24 5.29 -3.46
N GLN A 690 10.94 5.77 -4.66
CA GLN A 690 10.50 4.92 -5.75
C GLN A 690 11.74 4.41 -6.50
N VAL A 691 11.91 3.09 -6.51
CA VAL A 691 13.10 2.41 -7.03
C VAL A 691 12.67 1.48 -8.15
N SER A 692 13.35 1.57 -9.29
CA SER A 692 13.15 0.72 -10.46
C SER A 692 14.27 -0.31 -10.54
N LEU A 693 13.90 -1.57 -10.70
CA LEU A 693 14.81 -2.69 -10.97
C LEU A 693 14.47 -3.28 -12.33
N ASN A 694 15.46 -3.39 -13.20
CA ASN A 694 15.29 -4.00 -14.52
C ASN A 694 16.43 -4.97 -14.82
N SER A 695 16.11 -6.18 -15.26
CA SER A 695 17.11 -7.08 -15.82
C SER A 695 17.56 -6.55 -17.18
N ILE A 696 18.86 -6.49 -17.39
CA ILE A 696 19.46 -6.01 -18.63
C ILE A 696 20.53 -6.99 -19.11
N HIS A 697 20.96 -6.81 -20.35
CA HIS A 697 22.11 -7.53 -20.90
C HIS A 697 22.89 -6.55 -21.78
N GLU A 698 23.75 -5.74 -21.16
CA GLU A 698 24.48 -4.65 -21.80
C GLU A 698 25.99 -4.83 -21.64
N LEU A 699 26.76 -4.77 -22.74
CA LEU A 699 28.22 -4.99 -22.72
C LEU A 699 28.95 -3.88 -21.93
N LYS A 700 29.85 -4.27 -21.01
CA LYS A 700 30.76 -3.35 -20.30
C LYS A 700 31.76 -2.72 -21.27
N LEU A 701 31.48 -1.53 -21.81
CA LEU A 701 32.40 -0.80 -22.68
C LEU A 701 33.59 -0.24 -21.88
N GLY A 702 34.70 -0.99 -21.86
CA GLY A 702 35.96 -0.61 -21.21
C GLY A 702 37.17 -0.64 -22.16
N LYS A 703 37.67 0.56 -22.50
CA LYS A 703 38.92 0.85 -23.24
C LYS A 703 39.05 0.22 -24.64
N LEU A 704 38.57 0.97 -25.65
CA LEU A 704 39.22 1.01 -26.95
C LEU A 704 40.65 1.55 -26.77
N VAL A 705 41.62 0.65 -26.58
CA VAL A 705 43.03 0.94 -26.84
C VAL A 705 43.12 1.19 -28.34
N ILE A 706 43.22 2.46 -28.74
CA ILE A 706 43.54 2.81 -30.11
C ILE A 706 44.98 2.33 -30.36
N PRO A 707 45.22 1.32 -31.22
CA PRO A 707 46.58 1.03 -31.67
C PRO A 707 47.02 2.21 -32.54
N LYS A 708 48.22 2.71 -32.26
CA LYS A 708 48.90 3.70 -33.09
C LYS A 708 48.90 3.26 -34.57
N GLU A 709 48.65 4.24 -35.43
CA GLU A 709 49.01 4.32 -36.85
C GLU A 709 48.86 3.03 -37.67
N VAL A 710 47.78 2.95 -38.47
CA VAL A 710 47.84 2.29 -39.77
C VAL A 710 47.08 3.12 -40.81
N ASP A 711 47.77 3.31 -41.93
CA ASP A 711 47.49 4.18 -43.07
C ASP A 711 46.08 4.11 -43.66
N VAL A 712 45.65 5.31 -44.07
CA VAL A 712 44.54 5.56 -44.98
C VAL A 712 44.89 4.99 -46.36
N GLU A 713 44.21 3.93 -46.79
CA GLU A 713 43.86 3.77 -48.21
C GLU A 713 42.81 2.68 -48.46
N LYS A 714 41.77 3.07 -49.23
CA LYS A 714 40.81 2.23 -49.98
C LYS A 714 39.73 1.49 -49.20
N LYS A 715 38.52 2.07 -49.24
CA LYS A 715 37.38 1.51 -50.00
C LYS A 715 36.19 2.47 -50.02
N GLU A 716 36.25 3.47 -50.90
CA GLU A 716 35.04 4.01 -51.53
C GLU A 716 34.44 2.92 -52.43
N GLY A 717 33.14 2.65 -52.31
CA GLY A 717 32.46 1.71 -53.21
C GLY A 717 31.13 1.15 -52.72
N ILE A 718 30.80 1.27 -51.43
CA ILE A 718 29.54 0.72 -50.88
C ILE A 718 28.53 1.83 -50.57
N PHE A 719 28.99 3.03 -50.19
CA PHE A 719 28.10 4.14 -49.82
C PHE A 719 27.42 4.83 -51.03
N SER A 720 28.07 4.88 -52.20
CA SER A 720 27.46 5.49 -53.40
C SER A 720 26.41 4.61 -54.08
N ARG A 721 26.39 3.30 -53.79
CA ARG A 721 25.34 2.37 -54.25
C ARG A 721 24.05 2.48 -53.45
N PHE A 722 24.13 2.88 -52.17
CA PHE A 722 22.97 3.08 -51.30
C PHE A 722 22.25 4.42 -51.59
N LEU A 723 23.02 5.46 -51.94
CA LEU A 723 22.48 6.79 -52.26
C LEU A 723 21.75 6.88 -53.63
N ASN A 724 22.04 5.98 -54.57
CA ASN A 724 21.30 5.91 -55.84
C ASN A 724 19.99 5.09 -55.74
N LEU A 725 19.85 4.22 -54.74
CA LEU A 725 18.60 3.46 -54.48
C LEU A 725 17.53 4.30 -53.75
N LEU A 726 17.92 5.36 -53.06
CA LEU A 726 17.01 6.25 -52.33
C LEU A 726 16.47 7.42 -53.17
N LYS A 727 17.07 7.72 -54.32
CA LYS A 727 16.61 8.78 -55.23
C LYS A 727 15.42 8.39 -56.12
N ASP A 728 15.14 7.10 -56.26
CA ASP A 728 13.98 6.60 -57.00
C ASP A 728 12.68 6.54 -56.17
N PHE A 729 12.74 6.87 -54.87
CA PHE A 729 11.60 6.67 -53.95
C PHE A 729 10.78 7.94 -53.61
N PHE A 730 11.24 9.16 -53.94
CA PHE A 730 10.50 10.39 -53.60
C PHE A 730 10.68 11.54 -54.60
N ILE A 731 10.11 11.46 -55.82
CA ILE A 731 9.76 12.65 -56.63
C ILE A 731 8.45 12.44 -57.40
N ASN A 732 7.43 13.15 -56.91
CA ASN A 732 6.20 13.71 -57.53
C ASN A 732 4.94 12.88 -57.91
N PRO A 733 3.74 13.48 -57.68
CA PRO A 733 2.42 12.89 -57.86
C PRO A 733 1.84 13.13 -59.26
N PHE A 734 0.71 12.47 -59.55
CA PHE A 734 -0.11 12.45 -60.78
C PHE A 734 0.14 11.27 -61.74
N ASP A 735 -0.57 10.15 -61.51
CA ASP A 735 -1.47 9.55 -62.50
C ASP A 735 -2.38 8.52 -61.80
N GLY A 736 -3.67 8.57 -62.08
CA GLY A 736 -4.67 7.67 -61.55
C GLY A 736 -4.75 6.37 -62.35
N SER A 737 -4.41 5.25 -61.71
CA SER A 737 -4.99 3.94 -62.03
C SER A 737 -4.71 2.96 -60.88
N PRO A 738 -5.60 2.00 -60.59
CA PRO A 738 -5.41 1.09 -59.47
C PRO A 738 -4.48 -0.04 -59.89
N ARG A 739 -3.37 -0.25 -59.18
CA ARG A 739 -2.63 -1.52 -59.25
C ARG A 739 -2.32 -2.05 -57.86
N LYS A 740 -2.90 -3.24 -57.61
CA LYS A 740 -2.52 -4.23 -56.61
C LYS A 740 -1.00 -4.44 -56.60
N VAL A 741 -0.39 -4.44 -55.41
CA VAL A 741 0.19 -5.64 -54.74
C VAL A 741 0.07 -5.39 -53.24
#